data_AF-A0AAV9A5A9-F1
#
_entry.id   AF-A0AAV9A5A9-F1
#
_cell.length_a   1.000
_cell.length_b   1.000
_cell.length_c   1.000
_cell.angle_alpha   90.00
_cell.angle_beta   90.00
_cell.angle_gamma   90.00
#
_symmetry.space_group_name_H-M   'P 1'
#
loop_
_entity.id
_entity.type
_entity.pdbx_description
1 polymer ?
#
loop_
_entity_poly.entity_id
_entity_poly.type
_entity_poly.pdbx_seq_one_letter_code
_entity_poly.pdbx_strand_id
1 'polypeptide(L)'
;MRGIEPQALEWPASRVRETFVGFFEGKDHVKWVSSPVVPHDDPTLLFANAGMNQFKPIFLGTASPTSPLGRLVRACNTQKCIRAGGKHNDLDDVGKDTYHHTFFEMLGNWSFGDYFKREAISWAWELLTQVYKLPSERIYATYFGGDEKSGLAADEDARNMWLSFLPPERVLPFSCKFNREADGSLKPLPAKHVDTGLGFERLTSILQNKMSNYDTDVFLPIFDAIQKATGARPYAGRVGKDDVDKCDMAYRVVADHIRTLSFAIADGSRPGNEGREYVLRRILRRAVRYGREVLKAQEGFFSGLVHTVVGVMGNTFPELKQHEQKIKDIIAEEEASFGRTLVKGIEKFKKAADNVQGNKLSGQASLFKLDAFVLWDTYGFPMDLTQLMAEERGLEVDVEGFNIAMDEARRKARNARNQGNMSEEKEASSSRQKAREHKEQLHRLQQKDPEFYQFLKEHDKDLLEFNDDDDEYDQDDIDEEDAKTGKEYVEPHVTQEKVQKMPGRVITTALVDSWCMGIKENLGIGPIRSILRAFRTACHHGDNDKHEPSKMFSIVSSTVFNKIMLFVLNEMDGILRKLLNMPSSGGKKETVVELTTTKEWKRYGSLMRLYLGNALHLLNQMTDDQMISFALKRIRASAVFLTAFPSLLRKYIKVALHFWGTGGGALPIVSFLFLRDLCIRLGSDCLETCLKGVYKAYVSNSQFVTGSKLRHIQFLGNCITELYGVDPPSAYPHAFLFIRQLAMVLREALSVKTKESFRKVYEWKFINCLELWTRVICTYSSEAEFRPLAYPLAQVINGVARLVPTARYFPLRLRCARMLNRLAESTGSFIPVSILLLDMLGMKELHRPPTGGIGKGINLFTTLKVAKVTLKTRAFQEECIYSVVEQLAEHLSQWSYSIAFFELAVIPVVQLKNFCKATKVERFHREMRELIQQVKANSEFINARRLSVRFPPNDPKAASFLEVEKESRSSPLSQYVATLRLRAQQRSDSIVESSVLVGEDSSIFGSNTSKNTEENEEMDAEEGAVVFSSSWLPGKNSRSGGKKSKHSNKNQPPEQDEDVVEELVLSSDEDDEDVHSSGTEEGSSEAEYDLPKREGKKSKPFITKSKKRGRAQGKRPKRRHTNP
;
A
#
# COMPACT_ATOMS: atom_id res chain seq x y z
N MET A 1 1.11 -14.87 -65.05
CA MET A 1 -0.10 -14.93 -65.87
C MET A 1 -1.08 -13.88 -65.38
N ARG A 2 -1.51 -13.00 -66.30
CA ARG A 2 -2.61 -12.01 -66.26
C ARG A 2 -2.70 -11.08 -65.05
N GLY A 3 -2.40 -9.80 -65.34
CA GLY A 3 -2.79 -8.66 -64.52
C GLY A 3 -4.28 -8.67 -64.23
N ILE A 4 -4.58 -8.65 -62.94
CA ILE A 4 -5.84 -8.20 -62.37
C ILE A 4 -5.49 -6.79 -61.87
N GLU A 5 -6.05 -5.74 -62.47
CA GLU A 5 -6.04 -4.41 -61.85
C GLU A 5 -6.50 -4.58 -60.39
N PRO A 6 -5.83 -4.00 -59.38
CA PRO A 6 -6.26 -4.17 -58.00
C PRO A 6 -7.71 -3.69 -57.90
N GLN A 7 -8.65 -4.61 -57.69
CA GLN A 7 -10.03 -4.28 -57.40
C GLN A 7 -10.00 -3.29 -56.24
N ALA A 8 -10.45 -2.06 -56.49
CA ALA A 8 -10.52 -1.05 -55.45
C ALA A 8 -11.33 -1.65 -54.28
N LEU A 9 -10.68 -1.81 -53.14
CA LEU A 9 -11.32 -2.29 -51.91
C LEU A 9 -12.51 -1.37 -51.65
N GLU A 10 -13.72 -1.93 -51.57
CA GLU A 10 -14.92 -1.15 -51.28
C GLU A 10 -14.82 -0.52 -49.88
N TRP A 11 -14.27 -1.26 -48.92
CA TRP A 11 -14.09 -0.86 -47.53
C TRP A 11 -12.60 -0.85 -47.13
N PRO A 12 -11.81 0.15 -47.56
CA PRO A 12 -10.46 0.33 -47.03
C PRO A 12 -10.52 0.73 -45.56
N ALA A 13 -9.51 0.36 -44.79
CA ALA A 13 -9.38 0.62 -43.36
C ALA A 13 -9.68 2.08 -42.96
N SER A 14 -9.20 3.06 -43.74
CA SER A 14 -9.49 4.48 -43.52
C SER A 14 -10.99 4.79 -43.59
N ARG A 15 -11.67 4.30 -44.63
CA ARG A 15 -13.11 4.48 -44.83
C ARG A 15 -13.93 3.85 -43.71
N VAL A 16 -13.54 2.66 -43.22
CA VAL A 16 -14.22 2.01 -42.09
C VAL A 16 -14.18 2.92 -40.86
N ARG A 17 -13.01 3.47 -40.53
CA ARG A 17 -12.85 4.38 -39.37
C ARG A 17 -13.62 5.69 -39.55
N GLU A 18 -13.50 6.32 -40.72
CA GLU A 18 -14.18 7.58 -41.03
C GLU A 18 -15.70 7.44 -41.04
N THR A 19 -16.21 6.31 -41.54
CA THR A 19 -17.66 6.02 -41.56
C THR A 19 -18.21 5.87 -40.14
N PHE A 20 -17.49 5.20 -39.24
CA PHE A 20 -17.88 5.11 -37.83
C PHE A 20 -17.97 6.49 -37.17
N VAL A 21 -16.92 7.30 -37.31
CA VAL A 21 -16.86 8.63 -36.70
C VAL A 21 -17.92 9.55 -37.29
N GLY A 22 -18.05 9.60 -38.62
CA GLY A 22 -19.05 10.42 -39.31
C GLY A 22 -20.49 10.03 -38.97
N PHE A 23 -20.77 8.74 -38.78
CA PHE A 23 -22.09 8.27 -38.35
C PHE A 23 -22.47 8.83 -36.97
N PHE A 24 -21.56 8.77 -35.99
CA PHE A 24 -21.83 9.25 -34.63
C PHE A 24 -21.76 10.78 -34.50
N GLU A 25 -20.93 11.46 -35.29
CA GLU A 25 -21.00 12.92 -35.44
C GLU A 25 -22.39 13.36 -35.94
N GLY A 26 -23.00 12.59 -36.85
CA GLY A 26 -24.39 12.78 -37.29
C GLY A 26 -25.46 12.51 -36.22
N LYS A 27 -25.09 11.94 -35.07
CA LYS A 27 -25.94 11.75 -33.88
C LYS A 27 -25.49 12.66 -32.71
N ASP A 28 -24.90 13.81 -33.03
CA ASP A 28 -24.41 14.83 -32.09
C ASP A 28 -23.28 14.36 -31.14
N HIS A 29 -22.48 13.35 -31.53
CA HIS A 29 -21.30 12.99 -30.76
C HIS A 29 -20.12 13.88 -31.13
N VAL A 30 -19.41 14.37 -30.13
CA VAL A 30 -18.16 15.10 -30.35
C VAL A 30 -17.05 14.10 -30.68
N LYS A 31 -16.37 14.26 -31.82
CA LYS A 31 -15.14 13.52 -32.11
C LYS A 31 -14.06 13.92 -31.11
N TRP A 32 -13.72 13.03 -30.19
CA TRP A 32 -12.71 13.26 -29.16
C TRP A 32 -11.39 12.60 -29.54
N VAL A 33 -10.26 13.22 -29.22
CA VAL A 33 -8.94 12.65 -29.57
C VAL A 33 -8.68 11.37 -28.75
N SER A 34 -7.95 10.41 -29.32
CA SER A 34 -7.48 9.23 -28.58
C SER A 34 -6.53 9.67 -27.47
N SER A 35 -6.69 9.13 -26.26
CA SER A 35 -5.67 9.31 -25.23
C SER A 35 -4.38 8.56 -25.61
N PRO A 36 -3.23 8.93 -25.01
CA PRO A 36 -2.03 8.11 -25.10
C PRO A 36 -2.28 6.68 -24.59
N VAL A 37 -1.59 5.69 -25.16
CA VAL A 37 -1.62 4.31 -24.66
C VAL A 37 -0.97 4.18 -23.29
N VAL A 38 -0.13 5.16 -22.92
CA VAL A 38 0.50 5.29 -21.60
C VAL A 38 -0.36 6.23 -20.75
N PRO A 39 -1.17 5.71 -19.81
CA PRO A 39 -1.93 6.58 -18.91
C PRO A 39 -0.97 7.29 -17.96
N HIS A 40 -0.94 8.63 -18.01
CA HIS A 40 -0.17 9.48 -17.10
C HIS A 40 -0.92 9.72 -15.77
N ASP A 41 -2.25 9.75 -15.81
CA ASP A 41 -3.10 10.10 -14.66
C ASP A 41 -3.57 8.89 -13.83
N ASP A 42 -3.29 7.65 -14.26
CA ASP A 42 -3.64 6.43 -13.53
C ASP A 42 -2.41 5.50 -13.37
N PRO A 43 -1.69 5.56 -12.22
CA PRO A 43 -0.52 4.72 -12.00
C PRO A 43 -0.86 3.24 -11.76
N THR A 44 -2.14 2.87 -11.67
CA THR A 44 -2.56 1.47 -11.49
C THR A 44 -2.76 0.73 -12.81
N LEU A 45 -2.89 1.46 -13.92
CA LEU A 45 -3.09 0.91 -15.25
C LEU A 45 -1.76 0.95 -16.02
N LEU A 46 -1.29 -0.19 -16.53
CA LEU A 46 -0.04 -0.24 -17.30
C LEU A 46 -0.18 0.47 -18.65
N PHE A 47 -1.27 0.17 -19.35
CA PHE A 47 -1.63 0.75 -20.65
C PHE A 47 -3.15 0.95 -20.76
N ALA A 48 -3.57 1.93 -21.55
CA ALA A 48 -4.97 2.12 -21.93
C ALA A 48 -5.47 0.87 -22.67
N ASN A 49 -6.46 0.18 -22.12
CA ASN A 49 -6.97 -1.10 -22.62
C ASN A 49 -8.37 -0.99 -23.26
N ALA A 50 -9.01 0.18 -23.15
CA ALA A 50 -10.30 0.51 -23.72
C ALA A 50 -10.46 2.04 -23.95
N GLY A 51 -11.34 2.43 -24.88
CA GLY A 51 -11.71 3.83 -25.14
C GLY A 51 -12.23 4.58 -23.92
N MET A 52 -12.88 3.88 -22.99
CA MET A 52 -13.48 4.45 -21.79
C MET A 52 -12.47 4.98 -20.76
N ASN A 53 -11.19 4.57 -20.83
CA ASN A 53 -10.20 4.87 -19.78
C ASN A 53 -10.04 6.38 -19.55
N GLN A 54 -10.01 7.19 -20.62
CA GLN A 54 -9.89 8.64 -20.53
C GLN A 54 -11.16 9.35 -20.01
N PHE A 55 -12.31 8.69 -20.10
CA PHE A 55 -13.60 9.23 -19.65
C PHE A 55 -13.99 8.75 -18.25
N LYS A 56 -13.12 7.95 -17.60
CA LYS A 56 -13.30 7.50 -16.21
C LYS A 56 -13.66 8.62 -15.24
N PRO A 57 -13.05 9.83 -15.29
CA PRO A 57 -13.47 10.94 -14.42
C PRO A 57 -14.90 11.42 -14.67
N ILE A 58 -15.40 11.36 -15.92
CA ILE A 58 -16.78 11.73 -16.25
C ILE A 58 -17.75 10.68 -15.70
N PHE A 59 -17.49 9.39 -15.92
CA PHE A 59 -18.33 8.30 -15.41
C PHE A 59 -18.42 8.27 -13.88
N LEU A 60 -17.37 8.71 -13.19
CA LEU A 60 -17.32 8.79 -11.73
C LEU A 60 -17.84 10.12 -11.17
N GLY A 61 -18.19 11.09 -12.02
CA GLY A 61 -18.62 12.42 -11.61
C GLY A 61 -17.52 13.26 -10.92
N THR A 62 -16.25 12.92 -11.15
CA THR A 62 -15.09 13.62 -10.56
C THR A 62 -14.44 14.61 -11.52
N ALA A 63 -14.85 14.61 -12.80
CA ALA A 63 -14.41 15.60 -13.77
C ALA A 63 -14.87 17.02 -13.36
N SER A 64 -13.97 18.00 -13.45
CA SER A 64 -14.32 19.40 -13.19
C SER A 64 -15.38 19.89 -14.19
N PRO A 65 -16.52 20.46 -13.75
CA PRO A 65 -17.56 21.00 -14.65
C PRO A 65 -17.07 22.13 -15.57
N THR A 66 -15.96 22.79 -15.21
CA THR A 66 -15.36 23.86 -16.01
C THR A 66 -14.43 23.35 -17.11
N SER A 67 -13.99 22.09 -17.02
CA SER A 67 -13.08 21.50 -18.01
C SER A 67 -13.80 21.15 -19.32
N PRO A 68 -13.11 21.18 -20.48
CA PRO A 68 -13.68 20.72 -21.76
C PRO A 68 -14.20 19.28 -21.67
N LEU A 69 -13.50 18.41 -20.94
CA LEU A 69 -13.87 17.02 -20.68
C LEU A 69 -15.19 16.92 -19.89
N GLY A 70 -15.36 17.72 -18.84
CA GLY A 70 -16.56 17.70 -17.99
C GLY A 70 -17.83 18.26 -18.64
N ARG A 71 -17.70 18.96 -19.77
CA ARG A 71 -18.85 19.47 -20.57
C ARG A 71 -19.30 18.51 -21.67
N LEU A 72 -18.61 17.39 -21.87
CA LEU A 72 -19.00 16.40 -22.86
C LEU A 72 -20.29 15.72 -22.44
N VAL A 73 -21.26 15.72 -23.36
CA VAL A 73 -22.54 14.99 -23.22
C VAL A 73 -22.51 13.70 -24.04
N ARG A 74 -21.93 13.77 -25.25
CA ARG A 74 -21.73 12.62 -26.15
C ARG A 74 -20.34 12.72 -26.77
N ALA A 75 -19.66 11.58 -26.91
CA ALA A 75 -18.34 11.54 -27.55
C ALA A 75 -18.18 10.30 -28.41
N CYS A 76 -17.40 10.38 -29.49
CA CYS A 76 -16.98 9.22 -30.26
C CYS A 76 -15.51 9.34 -30.67
N ASN A 77 -14.80 8.22 -30.80
CA ASN A 77 -13.44 8.20 -31.32
C ASN A 77 -12.98 6.82 -31.80
N THR A 78 -11.74 6.77 -32.27
CA THR A 78 -10.92 5.56 -32.33
C THR A 78 -9.85 5.65 -31.23
N GLN A 79 -9.89 4.77 -30.24
CA GLN A 79 -8.89 4.73 -29.18
C GLN A 79 -7.79 3.72 -29.49
N LYS A 80 -6.54 4.14 -29.31
CA LYS A 80 -5.36 3.27 -29.24
C LYS A 80 -5.40 2.41 -27.97
N CYS A 81 -5.44 1.09 -28.08
CA CYS A 81 -5.52 0.18 -26.94
C CYS A 81 -4.37 -0.83 -26.93
N ILE A 82 -3.79 -1.08 -25.75
CA ILE A 82 -2.82 -2.16 -25.52
C ILE A 82 -3.33 -3.13 -24.44
N ARG A 83 -3.39 -4.43 -24.76
CA ARG A 83 -3.76 -5.53 -23.85
C ARG A 83 -2.60 -6.51 -23.66
N ALA A 84 -1.60 -6.06 -22.91
CA ALA A 84 -0.40 -6.84 -22.59
C ALA A 84 -0.10 -6.91 -21.08
N GLY A 85 -1.11 -6.68 -20.22
CA GLY A 85 -0.92 -6.72 -18.77
C GLY A 85 -2.19 -6.49 -17.94
N GLY A 86 -2.17 -6.94 -16.68
CA GLY A 86 -3.30 -6.81 -15.75
C GLY A 86 -4.43 -7.81 -16.02
N LYS A 87 -5.69 -7.40 -15.77
CA LYS A 87 -6.90 -8.24 -15.92
C LYS A 87 -7.23 -8.57 -17.40
N HIS A 88 -6.75 -7.74 -18.34
CA HIS A 88 -6.97 -7.88 -19.78
C HIS A 88 -5.60 -8.03 -20.45
N ASN A 89 -5.18 -9.27 -20.66
CA ASN A 89 -3.89 -9.62 -21.23
C ASN A 89 -4.09 -10.66 -22.34
N ASP A 90 -3.94 -10.21 -23.58
CA ASP A 90 -4.11 -11.04 -24.77
C ASP A 90 -2.74 -11.42 -25.38
N LEU A 91 -1.63 -11.06 -24.73
CA LEU A 91 -0.26 -11.27 -25.22
C LEU A 91 0.04 -12.73 -25.55
N ASP A 92 -0.43 -13.67 -24.74
CA ASP A 92 -0.10 -15.09 -24.88
C ASP A 92 -0.83 -15.75 -26.08
N ASP A 93 -1.97 -15.19 -26.49
CA ASP A 93 -2.79 -15.65 -27.61
C ASP A 93 -2.37 -15.04 -28.97
N VAL A 94 -1.66 -13.91 -28.94
CA VAL A 94 -1.22 -13.20 -30.16
C VAL A 94 -0.37 -14.09 -31.06
N GLY A 95 -0.82 -14.20 -32.31
CA GLY A 95 -0.21 -15.01 -33.36
C GLY A 95 -0.65 -16.48 -33.37
N LYS A 96 -1.15 -17.01 -32.24
CA LYS A 96 -1.73 -18.35 -32.15
C LYS A 96 -3.10 -18.41 -32.83
N ASP A 97 -3.87 -17.33 -32.74
CA ASP A 97 -5.14 -17.16 -33.45
C ASP A 97 -5.11 -16.01 -34.47
N THR A 98 -6.27 -15.72 -35.04
CA THR A 98 -6.47 -14.78 -36.13
C THR A 98 -7.09 -13.45 -35.71
N TYR A 99 -7.37 -13.24 -34.42
CA TYR A 99 -8.24 -12.16 -33.95
C TYR A 99 -7.86 -11.49 -32.62
N HIS A 100 -6.86 -11.99 -31.89
CA HIS A 100 -6.24 -11.29 -30.76
C HIS A 100 -4.99 -10.51 -31.20
N HIS A 101 -4.84 -9.33 -30.60
CA HIS A 101 -3.77 -8.38 -30.86
C HIS A 101 -3.28 -7.80 -29.53
N THR A 102 -1.99 -7.47 -29.43
CA THR A 102 -1.50 -6.73 -28.27
C THR A 102 -1.88 -5.26 -28.39
N PHE A 103 -1.77 -4.69 -29.58
CA PHE A 103 -2.26 -3.36 -29.92
C PHE A 103 -3.42 -3.45 -30.90
N PHE A 104 -4.51 -2.74 -30.61
CA PHE A 104 -5.65 -2.63 -31.52
C PHE A 104 -6.34 -1.28 -31.37
N GLU A 105 -7.16 -0.94 -32.35
CA GLU A 105 -8.00 0.25 -32.29
C GLU A 105 -9.41 -0.12 -31.82
N MET A 106 -9.91 0.63 -30.83
CA MET A 106 -11.28 0.51 -30.34
C MET A 106 -12.11 1.69 -30.83
N LEU A 107 -13.03 1.43 -31.74
CA LEU A 107 -14.05 2.38 -32.15
C LEU A 107 -15.11 2.46 -31.05
N GLY A 108 -15.34 3.63 -30.48
CA GLY A 108 -16.28 3.79 -29.37
C GLY A 108 -17.15 5.02 -29.50
N ASN A 109 -18.40 4.88 -29.06
CA ASN A 109 -19.32 5.96 -28.76
C ASN A 109 -19.72 5.93 -27.28
N TRP A 110 -19.84 7.12 -26.69
CA TRP A 110 -20.13 7.34 -25.27
C TRP A 110 -21.30 8.29 -25.07
N SER A 111 -22.11 7.97 -24.05
CA SER A 111 -23.16 8.84 -23.53
C SER A 111 -22.86 9.21 -22.07
N PHE A 112 -22.81 10.50 -21.79
CA PHE A 112 -22.55 11.05 -20.47
C PHE A 112 -23.83 11.64 -19.85
N GLY A 113 -24.73 10.76 -19.39
CA GLY A 113 -25.97 11.18 -18.74
C GLY A 113 -27.07 11.63 -19.70
N ASP A 114 -27.02 11.16 -20.95
CA ASP A 114 -27.96 11.49 -22.03
C ASP A 114 -28.71 10.22 -22.50
N TYR A 115 -28.44 9.70 -23.71
CA TYR A 115 -29.08 8.49 -24.22
C TYR A 115 -28.62 7.21 -23.50
N PHE A 116 -29.42 6.13 -23.55
CA PHE A 116 -29.11 4.88 -22.84
C PHE A 116 -29.33 3.65 -23.73
N LYS A 117 -29.86 2.54 -23.18
CA LYS A 117 -29.94 1.24 -23.87
C LYS A 117 -30.70 1.29 -25.20
N ARG A 118 -31.84 2.00 -25.27
CA ARG A 118 -32.72 2.02 -26.45
C ARG A 118 -31.99 2.60 -27.66
N GLU A 119 -31.43 3.78 -27.51
CA GLU A 119 -30.71 4.47 -28.57
C GLU A 119 -29.40 3.76 -28.88
N ALA A 120 -28.67 3.30 -27.86
CA ALA A 120 -27.41 2.56 -28.06
C ALA A 120 -27.60 1.29 -28.91
N ILE A 121 -28.61 0.48 -28.60
CA ILE A 121 -28.93 -0.74 -29.36
C ILE A 121 -29.43 -0.37 -30.77
N SER A 122 -30.34 0.60 -30.88
CA SER A 122 -30.88 1.03 -32.16
C SER A 122 -29.81 1.57 -33.11
N TRP A 123 -28.89 2.42 -32.61
CA TRP A 123 -27.83 3.00 -33.43
C TRP A 123 -26.74 1.99 -33.77
N ALA A 124 -26.42 1.05 -32.87
CA ALA A 124 -25.53 -0.06 -33.20
C ALA A 124 -26.13 -0.93 -34.32
N TRP A 125 -27.43 -1.23 -34.26
CA TRP A 125 -28.13 -1.97 -35.31
C TRP A 125 -28.18 -1.20 -36.64
N GLU A 126 -28.51 0.09 -36.61
CA GLU A 126 -28.50 0.98 -37.78
C GLU A 126 -27.11 1.02 -38.43
N LEU A 127 -26.07 1.22 -37.64
CA LEU A 127 -24.69 1.25 -38.11
C LEU A 127 -24.29 -0.07 -38.79
N LEU A 128 -24.55 -1.22 -38.14
CA LEU A 128 -24.12 -2.51 -38.68
C LEU A 128 -24.93 -2.93 -39.91
N THR A 129 -26.25 -2.75 -39.92
CA THR A 129 -27.13 -3.28 -40.97
C THR A 129 -27.46 -2.27 -42.08
N GLN A 130 -27.56 -0.97 -41.75
CA GLN A 130 -27.95 0.05 -42.73
C GLN A 130 -26.76 0.82 -43.28
N VAL A 131 -25.71 1.07 -42.49
CA VAL A 131 -24.52 1.80 -42.95
C VAL A 131 -23.49 0.84 -43.52
N TYR A 132 -23.05 -0.13 -42.71
CA TYR A 132 -22.09 -1.16 -43.11
C TYR A 132 -22.70 -2.30 -43.94
N LYS A 133 -24.03 -2.34 -44.06
CA LYS A 133 -24.77 -3.34 -44.86
C LYS A 133 -24.44 -4.79 -44.49
N LEU A 134 -24.16 -5.06 -43.21
CA LEU A 134 -23.95 -6.41 -42.74
C LEU A 134 -25.27 -7.20 -42.75
N PRO A 135 -25.25 -8.46 -43.20
CA PRO A 135 -26.42 -9.33 -43.21
C PRO A 135 -26.93 -9.57 -41.80
N SER A 136 -28.19 -9.19 -41.55
CA SER A 136 -28.83 -9.30 -40.22
C SER A 136 -28.91 -10.75 -39.74
N GLU A 137 -28.97 -11.71 -40.66
CA GLU A 137 -29.03 -13.14 -40.36
C GLU A 137 -27.74 -13.71 -39.75
N ARG A 138 -26.63 -12.98 -39.84
CA ARG A 138 -25.33 -13.36 -39.25
C ARG A 138 -25.05 -12.67 -37.91
N ILE A 139 -25.95 -11.79 -37.45
CA ILE A 139 -25.78 -11.03 -36.22
C ILE A 139 -26.42 -11.80 -35.05
N TYR A 140 -25.68 -11.88 -33.95
CA TYR A 140 -26.12 -12.41 -32.66
C TYR A 140 -25.97 -11.31 -31.61
N ALA A 141 -26.89 -11.28 -30.65
CA ALA A 141 -26.83 -10.37 -29.52
C ALA A 141 -26.80 -11.16 -28.21
N THR A 142 -26.07 -10.62 -27.24
CA THR A 142 -26.04 -11.17 -25.88
C THR A 142 -26.54 -10.13 -24.89
N TYR A 143 -27.17 -10.60 -23.82
CA TYR A 143 -27.61 -9.75 -22.71
C TYR A 143 -27.21 -10.38 -21.38
N PHE A 144 -27.24 -9.59 -20.32
CA PHE A 144 -26.90 -10.07 -18.99
C PHE A 144 -28.01 -10.98 -18.43
N GLY A 145 -27.71 -12.26 -18.24
CA GLY A 145 -28.67 -13.28 -17.80
C GLY A 145 -28.95 -13.32 -16.30
N GLY A 146 -28.38 -12.41 -15.51
CA GLY A 146 -28.46 -12.43 -14.03
C GLY A 146 -27.26 -13.11 -13.38
N ASP A 147 -27.03 -12.80 -12.11
CA ASP A 147 -26.03 -13.45 -11.25
C ASP A 147 -26.55 -13.48 -9.81
N GLU A 148 -27.13 -14.61 -9.41
CA GLU A 148 -27.67 -14.83 -8.07
C GLU A 148 -26.61 -14.68 -6.98
N LYS A 149 -25.34 -15.05 -7.26
CA LYS A 149 -24.23 -14.93 -6.30
C LYS A 149 -23.90 -13.47 -5.97
N SER A 150 -24.20 -12.56 -6.89
CA SER A 150 -24.00 -11.12 -6.73
C SER A 150 -25.30 -10.36 -6.44
N GLY A 151 -26.44 -11.07 -6.33
CA GLY A 151 -27.76 -10.48 -6.07
C GLY A 151 -28.31 -9.63 -7.22
N LEU A 152 -27.95 -9.95 -8.48
CA LEU A 152 -28.33 -9.17 -9.66
C LEU A 152 -29.32 -9.92 -10.53
N ALA A 153 -30.44 -9.26 -10.84
CA ALA A 153 -31.44 -9.76 -11.77
C ALA A 153 -30.94 -9.70 -13.23
N ALA A 154 -31.55 -10.51 -14.09
CA ALA A 154 -31.32 -10.47 -15.53
C ALA A 154 -31.72 -9.12 -16.14
N ASP A 155 -31.00 -8.69 -17.17
CA ASP A 155 -31.29 -7.47 -17.94
C ASP A 155 -32.36 -7.75 -19.01
N GLU A 156 -33.59 -7.92 -18.55
CA GLU A 156 -34.75 -8.14 -19.42
C GLU A 156 -35.04 -6.94 -20.33
N ASP A 157 -34.64 -5.72 -19.94
CA ASP A 157 -34.77 -4.53 -20.79
C ASP A 157 -33.96 -4.68 -22.08
N ALA A 158 -32.68 -5.04 -21.96
CA ALA A 158 -31.81 -5.24 -23.12
C ALA A 158 -32.29 -6.41 -23.98
N ARG A 159 -32.74 -7.51 -23.34
CA ARG A 159 -33.31 -8.67 -24.05
C ARG A 159 -34.51 -8.26 -24.91
N ASN A 160 -35.49 -7.57 -24.32
CA ASN A 160 -36.71 -7.15 -25.02
C ASN A 160 -36.41 -6.16 -26.15
N MET A 161 -35.41 -5.28 -25.99
CA MET A 161 -34.96 -4.40 -27.06
C MET A 161 -34.34 -5.19 -28.22
N TRP A 162 -33.48 -6.17 -27.95
CA TRP A 162 -32.89 -7.01 -29.01
C TRP A 162 -33.93 -7.88 -29.72
N LEU A 163 -34.95 -8.37 -29.02
CA LEU A 163 -36.04 -9.15 -29.61
C LEU A 163 -36.88 -8.37 -30.64
N SER A 164 -36.79 -7.04 -30.66
CA SER A 164 -37.42 -6.22 -31.70
C SER A 164 -36.68 -6.26 -33.04
N PHE A 165 -35.39 -6.63 -33.03
CA PHE A 165 -34.53 -6.68 -34.22
C PHE A 165 -34.13 -8.10 -34.63
N LEU A 166 -33.94 -8.99 -33.64
CA LEU A 166 -33.42 -10.34 -33.82
C LEU A 166 -34.41 -11.39 -33.30
N PRO A 167 -34.45 -12.58 -33.92
CA PRO A 167 -35.30 -13.66 -33.43
C PRO A 167 -34.76 -14.22 -32.10
N PRO A 168 -35.62 -14.84 -31.25
CA PRO A 168 -35.25 -15.28 -29.90
C PRO A 168 -34.02 -16.18 -29.84
N GLU A 169 -33.84 -17.08 -30.81
CA GLU A 169 -32.71 -18.01 -30.89
C GLU A 169 -31.33 -17.34 -31.09
N ARG A 170 -31.30 -16.03 -31.41
CA ARG A 170 -30.07 -15.24 -31.57
C ARG A 170 -29.87 -14.20 -30.46
N VAL A 171 -30.74 -14.17 -29.46
CA VAL A 171 -30.64 -13.29 -28.28
C VAL A 171 -30.31 -14.16 -27.06
N LEU A 172 -29.02 -14.22 -26.70
CA LEU A 172 -28.50 -15.21 -25.76
C LEU A 172 -28.16 -14.60 -24.38
N PRO A 173 -28.55 -15.25 -23.27
CA PRO A 173 -28.14 -14.82 -21.92
C PRO A 173 -26.70 -15.22 -21.62
N PHE A 174 -25.90 -14.30 -21.06
CA PHE A 174 -24.55 -14.56 -20.55
C PHE A 174 -24.30 -13.90 -19.19
N SER A 175 -23.34 -14.42 -18.43
CA SER A 175 -22.89 -13.80 -17.18
C SER A 175 -21.95 -12.62 -17.47
N CYS A 176 -22.17 -11.49 -16.79
CA CYS A 176 -21.30 -10.32 -16.92
C CYS A 176 -20.04 -10.51 -16.05
N LYS A 177 -18.86 -10.20 -16.60
CA LYS A 177 -17.66 -9.95 -15.79
C LYS A 177 -17.67 -8.49 -15.35
N PHE A 178 -18.28 -8.20 -14.20
CA PHE A 178 -18.50 -6.84 -13.68
C PHE A 178 -17.23 -6.02 -13.40
N ASN A 179 -17.37 -4.69 -13.49
CA ASN A 179 -16.60 -3.76 -12.67
C ASN A 179 -17.28 -3.65 -11.31
N ARG A 180 -16.49 -3.93 -10.27
CA ARG A 180 -16.93 -4.20 -8.91
C ARG A 180 -16.37 -3.11 -8.01
N GLU A 181 -17.21 -2.48 -7.19
CA GLU A 181 -16.72 -1.61 -6.12
C GLU A 181 -15.83 -2.41 -5.17
N ALA A 182 -14.94 -1.74 -4.43
CA ALA A 182 -13.94 -2.42 -3.61
C ALA A 182 -14.53 -3.39 -2.56
N ASP A 183 -15.82 -3.27 -2.23
CA ASP A 183 -16.55 -4.12 -1.29
C ASP A 183 -17.38 -5.25 -1.95
N GLY A 184 -17.48 -5.26 -3.28
CA GLY A 184 -18.30 -6.24 -4.01
C GLY A 184 -19.78 -5.93 -4.15
N SER A 185 -20.24 -4.79 -3.63
CA SER A 185 -21.55 -4.27 -3.96
C SER A 185 -21.50 -3.58 -5.32
N LEU A 186 -22.63 -3.57 -6.03
CA LEU A 186 -22.81 -2.75 -7.22
C LEU A 186 -23.77 -1.63 -6.86
N LYS A 187 -23.26 -0.40 -6.80
CA LYS A 187 -24.10 0.78 -6.65
C LYS A 187 -24.59 1.24 -8.02
N PRO A 188 -25.89 1.58 -8.16
CA PRO A 188 -26.34 2.34 -9.30
C PRO A 188 -25.52 3.63 -9.40
N LEU A 189 -24.92 3.89 -10.56
CA LEU A 189 -24.20 5.13 -10.80
C LEU A 189 -25.20 6.31 -10.76
N PRO A 190 -24.78 7.49 -10.25
CA PRO A 190 -25.65 8.66 -10.13
C PRO A 190 -26.20 9.14 -11.48
N ALA A 191 -25.49 8.86 -12.58
CA ALA A 191 -25.97 9.02 -13.94
C ALA A 191 -25.81 7.69 -14.72
N LYS A 192 -26.76 7.43 -15.61
CA LYS A 192 -26.71 6.27 -16.52
C LYS A 192 -25.90 6.66 -17.74
N HIS A 193 -24.90 5.84 -18.05
CA HIS A 193 -23.93 6.10 -19.12
C HIS A 193 -23.92 4.95 -20.11
N VAL A 194 -23.51 5.24 -21.35
CA VAL A 194 -23.25 4.22 -22.37
C VAL A 194 -21.76 4.23 -22.69
N ASP A 195 -21.17 3.05 -22.73
CA ASP A 195 -19.81 2.80 -23.19
C ASP A 195 -19.87 1.65 -24.19
N THR A 196 -19.34 1.88 -25.38
CA THR A 196 -19.28 0.90 -26.46
C THR A 196 -17.85 0.76 -26.94
N GLY A 197 -17.50 -0.44 -27.40
CA GLY A 197 -16.19 -0.72 -27.98
C GLY A 197 -16.30 -1.75 -29.10
N LEU A 198 -16.06 -1.32 -30.33
CA LEU A 198 -16.01 -2.14 -31.52
C LEU A 198 -14.55 -2.24 -32.00
N GLY A 199 -14.03 -3.47 -32.09
CA GLY A 199 -12.66 -3.70 -32.56
C GLY A 199 -12.53 -3.35 -34.04
N PHE A 200 -11.72 -2.35 -34.36
CA PHE A 200 -11.53 -1.82 -35.71
C PHE A 200 -11.03 -2.90 -36.69
N GLU A 201 -10.01 -3.66 -36.30
CA GLU A 201 -9.42 -4.71 -37.13
C GLU A 201 -10.40 -5.86 -37.40
N ARG A 202 -11.27 -6.16 -36.42
CA ARG A 202 -12.33 -7.18 -36.56
C ARG A 202 -13.45 -6.71 -37.48
N LEU A 203 -13.89 -5.46 -37.35
CA LEU A 203 -14.90 -4.91 -38.25
C LEU A 203 -14.36 -4.85 -39.69
N THR A 204 -13.10 -4.43 -39.84
CA THR A 204 -12.44 -4.34 -41.14
C THR A 204 -12.32 -5.70 -41.81
N SER A 205 -11.96 -6.77 -41.08
CA SER A 205 -11.91 -8.12 -41.65
C SER A 205 -13.28 -8.61 -42.11
N ILE A 206 -14.34 -8.34 -41.34
CA ILE A 206 -15.71 -8.68 -41.76
C ILE A 206 -16.11 -7.94 -43.04
N LEU A 207 -15.88 -6.62 -43.10
CA LEU A 207 -16.24 -5.78 -44.25
C LEU A 207 -15.45 -6.10 -45.52
N GLN A 208 -14.19 -6.53 -45.36
CA GLN A 208 -13.34 -6.98 -46.47
C GLN A 208 -13.52 -8.47 -46.79
N ASN A 209 -14.50 -9.13 -46.16
CA ASN A 209 -14.79 -10.56 -46.31
C ASN A 209 -13.55 -11.45 -46.09
N LYS A 210 -12.80 -11.17 -45.02
CA LYS A 210 -11.61 -11.89 -44.58
C LYS A 210 -11.90 -12.72 -43.34
N MET A 211 -11.27 -13.89 -43.24
CA MET A 211 -11.41 -14.80 -42.10
C MET A 211 -10.42 -14.49 -40.97
N SER A 212 -9.39 -13.68 -41.25
CA SER A 212 -8.45 -13.17 -40.24
C SER A 212 -8.37 -11.65 -40.27
N ASN A 213 -8.17 -11.06 -39.09
CA ASN A 213 -7.81 -9.65 -38.96
C ASN A 213 -6.51 -9.33 -39.70
N TYR A 214 -5.58 -10.29 -39.76
CA TYR A 214 -4.27 -10.15 -40.38
C TYR A 214 -4.31 -10.16 -41.91
N ASP A 215 -5.42 -10.54 -42.54
CA ASP A 215 -5.58 -10.59 -43.99
C ASP A 215 -6.10 -9.27 -44.60
N THR A 216 -6.15 -8.21 -43.79
CA THR A 216 -6.69 -6.90 -44.14
C THR A 216 -5.59 -5.94 -44.62
N ASP A 217 -5.99 -4.85 -45.26
CA ASP A 217 -5.11 -3.75 -45.66
C ASP A 217 -4.40 -3.05 -44.47
N VAL A 218 -4.81 -3.34 -43.23
CA VAL A 218 -4.12 -2.90 -42.01
C VAL A 218 -2.79 -3.63 -41.79
N PHE A 219 -2.70 -4.92 -42.15
CA PHE A 219 -1.53 -5.77 -41.85
C PHE A 219 -0.75 -6.21 -43.08
N LEU A 220 -1.40 -6.38 -44.24
CA LEU A 220 -0.74 -6.85 -45.46
C LEU A 220 0.50 -6.02 -45.86
N PRO A 221 0.50 -4.67 -45.80
CA PRO A 221 1.70 -3.90 -46.10
C PRO A 221 2.88 -4.21 -45.17
N ILE A 222 2.60 -4.53 -43.90
CA ILE A 222 3.62 -4.92 -42.92
C ILE A 222 4.15 -6.31 -43.25
N PHE A 223 3.28 -7.25 -43.66
CA PHE A 223 3.70 -8.57 -44.12
C PHE A 223 4.57 -8.50 -45.38
N ASP A 224 4.23 -7.66 -46.35
CA ASP A 224 5.05 -7.44 -47.54
C ASP A 224 6.44 -6.90 -47.17
N ALA A 225 6.51 -5.98 -46.20
CA ALA A 225 7.78 -5.46 -45.69
C ALA A 225 8.60 -6.55 -44.98
N ILE A 226 7.95 -7.40 -44.17
CA ILE A 226 8.60 -8.55 -43.52
C ILE A 226 9.13 -9.53 -44.57
N GLN A 227 8.34 -9.86 -45.60
CA GLN A 227 8.75 -10.76 -46.66
C GLN A 227 9.96 -10.22 -47.41
N LYS A 228 9.94 -8.94 -47.79
CA LYS A 228 11.05 -8.27 -48.47
C LYS A 228 12.32 -8.22 -47.62
N ALA A 229 12.19 -7.97 -46.32
CA ALA A 229 13.33 -7.86 -45.41
C ALA A 229 13.97 -9.21 -45.06
N THR A 230 13.18 -10.29 -45.04
CA THR A 230 13.61 -11.61 -44.54
C THR A 230 13.86 -12.64 -45.64
N GLY A 231 13.25 -12.47 -46.82
CA GLY A 231 13.25 -13.49 -47.88
C GLY A 231 12.44 -14.74 -47.52
N ALA A 232 11.65 -14.70 -46.43
CA ALA A 232 10.79 -15.81 -46.04
C ALA A 232 9.70 -16.08 -47.10
N ARG A 233 9.08 -17.27 -47.03
CA ARG A 233 7.93 -17.59 -47.89
C ARG A 233 6.81 -16.55 -47.70
N PRO A 234 5.97 -16.32 -48.72
CA PRO A 234 4.78 -15.48 -48.57
C PRO A 234 3.87 -16.00 -47.45
N TYR A 235 3.19 -15.07 -46.78
CA TYR A 235 2.16 -15.37 -45.80
C TYR A 235 1.00 -16.13 -46.46
N ALA A 236 0.57 -17.23 -45.83
CA ALA A 236 -0.46 -18.12 -46.37
C ALA A 236 -1.69 -18.26 -45.45
N GLY A 237 -1.75 -17.53 -44.34
CA GLY A 237 -2.93 -17.52 -43.46
C GLY A 237 -3.13 -18.79 -42.62
N ARG A 238 -2.13 -19.67 -42.51
CA ARG A 238 -2.26 -20.93 -41.75
C ARG A 238 -2.19 -20.71 -40.24
N VAL A 239 -2.90 -21.55 -39.48
CA VAL A 239 -3.07 -21.40 -38.02
C VAL A 239 -2.95 -22.77 -37.34
N GLY A 240 -2.36 -22.80 -36.14
CA GLY A 240 -2.29 -24.01 -35.32
C GLY A 240 -1.54 -25.16 -36.02
N LYS A 241 -2.20 -26.31 -36.17
CA LYS A 241 -1.59 -27.52 -36.75
C LYS A 241 -1.29 -27.39 -38.25
N ASP A 242 -1.98 -26.47 -38.94
CA ASP A 242 -1.79 -26.27 -40.38
C ASP A 242 -0.52 -25.44 -40.67
N ASP A 243 -0.05 -24.65 -39.70
CA ASP A 243 1.17 -23.84 -39.77
C ASP A 243 2.39 -24.62 -39.26
N VAL A 244 2.75 -25.69 -39.97
CA VAL A 244 3.80 -26.64 -39.57
C VAL A 244 5.16 -25.98 -39.37
N ASP A 245 5.51 -25.00 -40.21
CA ASP A 245 6.76 -24.25 -40.14
C ASP A 245 6.69 -23.00 -39.24
N LYS A 246 5.51 -22.72 -38.68
CA LYS A 246 5.20 -21.57 -37.81
C LYS A 246 5.48 -20.21 -38.45
N CYS A 247 5.64 -20.19 -39.77
CA CYS A 247 6.02 -18.99 -40.48
C CYS A 247 4.87 -17.98 -40.42
N ASP A 248 3.62 -18.43 -40.60
CA ASP A 248 2.46 -17.54 -40.57
C ASP A 248 2.22 -16.97 -39.16
N MET A 249 2.44 -17.76 -38.11
CA MET A 249 2.46 -17.27 -36.72
C MET A 249 3.54 -16.20 -36.51
N ALA A 250 4.76 -16.42 -37.02
CA ALA A 250 5.83 -15.44 -36.88
C ALA A 250 5.52 -14.12 -37.58
N TYR A 251 4.92 -14.14 -38.78
CA TYR A 251 4.41 -12.94 -39.46
C TYR A 251 3.43 -12.18 -38.56
N ARG A 252 2.41 -12.86 -38.02
CA ARG A 252 1.40 -12.25 -37.15
C ARG A 252 2.01 -11.62 -35.90
N VAL A 253 2.90 -12.34 -35.20
CA VAL A 253 3.55 -11.85 -33.98
C VAL A 253 4.41 -10.62 -34.27
N VAL A 254 5.25 -10.66 -35.31
CA VAL A 254 6.15 -9.54 -35.65
C VAL A 254 5.35 -8.30 -36.03
N ALA A 255 4.32 -8.44 -36.87
CA ALA A 255 3.50 -7.31 -37.31
C ALA A 255 2.66 -6.70 -36.19
N ASP A 256 2.12 -7.51 -35.28
CA ASP A 256 1.40 -7.01 -34.11
C ASP A 256 2.35 -6.26 -33.15
N HIS A 257 3.49 -6.86 -32.82
CA HIS A 257 4.40 -6.32 -31.82
C HIS A 257 5.11 -5.04 -32.28
N ILE A 258 5.41 -4.88 -33.58
CA ILE A 258 5.97 -3.62 -34.08
C ILE A 258 4.98 -2.46 -33.96
N ARG A 259 3.67 -2.71 -34.17
CA ARG A 259 2.62 -1.71 -33.96
C ARG A 259 2.59 -1.29 -32.49
N THR A 260 2.55 -2.26 -31.58
CA THR A 260 2.51 -2.02 -30.13
C THR A 260 3.69 -1.20 -29.63
N LEU A 261 4.90 -1.54 -30.05
CA LEU A 261 6.11 -0.82 -29.66
C LEU A 261 6.14 0.59 -30.27
N SER A 262 5.74 0.74 -31.53
CA SER A 262 5.71 2.05 -32.19
C SER A 262 4.79 3.02 -31.46
N PHE A 263 3.58 2.60 -31.10
CA PHE A 263 2.65 3.44 -30.35
C PHE A 263 3.08 3.69 -28.91
N ALA A 264 3.57 2.66 -28.20
CA ALA A 264 4.00 2.83 -26.82
C ALA A 264 5.22 3.76 -26.70
N ILE A 265 6.14 3.73 -27.67
CA ILE A 265 7.31 4.60 -27.70
C ILE A 265 6.96 6.02 -28.15
N ALA A 266 6.07 6.17 -29.14
CA ALA A 266 5.54 7.49 -29.52
C ALA A 266 4.87 8.20 -28.34
N ASP A 267 4.10 7.47 -27.54
CA ASP A 267 3.42 7.98 -26.35
C ASP A 267 4.33 8.06 -25.10
N GLY A 268 5.66 7.96 -25.27
CA GLY A 268 6.66 8.31 -24.25
C GLY A 268 7.18 7.18 -23.37
N SER A 269 6.81 5.91 -23.62
CA SER A 269 7.40 4.76 -22.92
C SER A 269 8.65 4.24 -23.63
N ARG A 270 9.44 3.41 -22.95
CA ARG A 270 10.63 2.75 -23.51
C ARG A 270 10.77 1.32 -22.98
N PRO A 271 11.43 0.40 -23.70
CA PRO A 271 11.80 -0.90 -23.17
C PRO A 271 12.73 -0.75 -21.94
N GLY A 272 12.46 -1.50 -20.87
CA GLY A 272 13.17 -1.38 -19.60
C GLY A 272 13.00 -2.60 -18.70
N ASN A 273 13.38 -2.49 -17.43
CA ASN A 273 13.40 -3.64 -16.48
C ASN A 273 12.22 -3.68 -15.51
N GLU A 274 11.40 -2.63 -15.43
CA GLU A 274 10.32 -2.53 -14.44
C GLU A 274 8.98 -2.12 -15.06
N GLY A 275 7.89 -2.53 -14.41
CA GLY A 275 6.53 -2.11 -14.74
C GLY A 275 6.17 -2.27 -16.23
N ARG A 276 5.67 -1.17 -16.83
CA ARG A 276 5.27 -1.13 -18.25
C ARG A 276 6.44 -1.26 -19.21
N GLU A 277 7.61 -0.75 -18.83
CA GLU A 277 8.83 -0.80 -19.65
C GLU A 277 9.30 -2.25 -19.83
N TYR A 278 9.17 -3.07 -18.78
CA TYR A 278 9.45 -4.50 -18.86
C TYR A 278 8.50 -5.24 -19.80
N VAL A 279 7.22 -4.86 -19.83
CA VAL A 279 6.26 -5.44 -20.79
C VAL A 279 6.68 -5.13 -22.22
N LEU A 280 7.08 -3.90 -22.52
CA LEU A 280 7.56 -3.52 -23.85
C LEU A 280 8.84 -4.28 -24.22
N ARG A 281 9.78 -4.43 -23.27
CA ARG A 281 10.99 -5.25 -23.47
C ARG A 281 10.63 -6.71 -23.81
N ARG A 282 9.64 -7.30 -23.14
CA ARG A 282 9.17 -8.67 -23.44
C ARG A 282 8.60 -8.80 -24.85
N ILE A 283 7.73 -7.87 -25.24
CA ILE A 283 7.12 -7.80 -26.57
C ILE A 283 8.19 -7.69 -27.66
N LEU A 284 9.16 -6.80 -27.49
CA LEU A 284 10.27 -6.62 -28.43
C LEU A 284 11.11 -7.89 -28.56
N ARG A 285 11.54 -8.47 -27.44
CA ARG A 285 12.36 -9.70 -27.46
C ARG A 285 11.62 -10.88 -28.08
N ARG A 286 10.31 -11.00 -27.86
CA ARG A 286 9.47 -12.01 -28.52
C ARG A 286 9.45 -11.81 -30.03
N ALA A 287 9.24 -10.59 -30.52
CA ALA A 287 9.24 -10.30 -31.96
C ALA A 287 10.61 -10.58 -32.62
N VAL A 288 11.70 -10.13 -31.99
CA VAL A 288 13.07 -10.36 -32.48
C VAL A 288 13.40 -11.86 -32.53
N ARG A 289 12.97 -12.65 -31.54
CA ARG A 289 13.13 -14.11 -31.57
C ARG A 289 12.42 -14.72 -32.77
N TYR A 290 11.14 -14.44 -32.98
CA TYR A 290 10.38 -14.99 -34.12
C TYR A 290 11.00 -14.56 -35.46
N GLY A 291 11.44 -13.30 -35.56
CA GLY A 291 12.21 -12.80 -36.71
C GLY A 291 13.47 -13.60 -36.99
N ARG A 292 14.33 -13.80 -35.98
CA ARG A 292 15.62 -14.49 -36.13
C ARG A 292 15.49 -16.01 -36.31
N GLU A 293 14.68 -16.67 -35.47
CA GLU A 293 14.60 -18.14 -35.40
C GLU A 293 13.72 -18.72 -36.52
N VAL A 294 12.57 -18.11 -36.80
CA VAL A 294 11.59 -18.61 -37.77
C VAL A 294 11.75 -17.95 -39.13
N LEU A 295 11.76 -16.61 -39.18
CA LEU A 295 11.82 -15.87 -40.46
C LEU A 295 13.24 -15.69 -41.00
N LYS A 296 14.28 -16.08 -40.25
CA LYS A 296 15.71 -15.95 -40.63
C LYS A 296 16.13 -14.52 -40.95
N ALA A 297 15.52 -13.55 -40.27
CA ALA A 297 15.81 -12.14 -40.45
C ALA A 297 17.25 -11.76 -40.04
N GLN A 298 17.81 -10.73 -40.69
CA GLN A 298 19.08 -10.11 -40.30
C GLN A 298 18.88 -9.08 -39.19
N GLU A 299 19.97 -8.59 -38.61
CA GLU A 299 19.92 -7.53 -37.59
C GLU A 299 19.36 -6.23 -38.17
N GLY A 300 18.53 -5.53 -37.41
CA GLY A 300 17.96 -4.25 -37.82
C GLY A 300 16.72 -4.39 -38.71
N PHE A 301 16.25 -5.61 -38.99
CA PHE A 301 15.03 -5.80 -39.76
C PHE A 301 13.82 -5.24 -39.01
N PHE A 302 13.78 -5.40 -37.68
CA PHE A 302 12.61 -5.08 -36.89
C PHE A 302 12.43 -3.57 -36.75
N SER A 303 13.52 -2.83 -36.50
CA SER A 303 13.51 -1.36 -36.55
C SER A 303 13.18 -0.81 -37.96
N GLY A 304 13.54 -1.55 -39.03
CA GLY A 304 13.17 -1.20 -40.41
C GLY A 304 11.66 -1.21 -40.69
N LEU A 305 10.87 -2.00 -39.93
CA LEU A 305 9.42 -2.09 -40.10
C LEU A 305 8.68 -0.83 -39.61
N VAL A 306 9.29 -0.01 -38.76
CA VAL A 306 8.69 1.22 -38.19
C VAL A 306 8.17 2.13 -39.31
N HIS A 307 8.96 2.31 -40.37
CA HIS A 307 8.58 3.14 -41.51
C HIS A 307 7.27 2.69 -42.17
N THR A 308 7.06 1.36 -42.26
CA THR A 308 5.83 0.80 -42.84
C THR A 308 4.63 1.03 -41.92
N VAL A 309 4.81 0.90 -40.61
CA VAL A 309 3.75 1.19 -39.61
C VAL A 309 3.34 2.67 -39.68
N VAL A 310 4.32 3.58 -39.78
CA VAL A 310 4.07 5.03 -39.93
C VAL A 310 3.35 5.32 -41.25
N GLY A 311 3.71 4.63 -42.34
CA GLY A 311 3.00 4.73 -43.62
C GLY A 311 1.53 4.31 -43.55
N VAL A 312 1.23 3.21 -42.85
CA VAL A 312 -0.14 2.67 -42.72
C VAL A 312 -1.00 3.49 -41.75
N MET A 313 -0.46 3.87 -40.59
CA MET A 313 -1.25 4.42 -39.48
C MET A 313 -0.99 5.92 -39.19
N GLY A 314 0.08 6.49 -39.72
CA GLY A 314 0.52 7.85 -39.37
C GLY A 314 -0.38 8.98 -39.91
N ASN A 315 -1.31 8.69 -40.82
CA ASN A 315 -2.33 9.67 -41.22
C ASN A 315 -3.40 9.85 -40.15
N THR A 316 -3.77 8.76 -39.45
CA THR A 316 -4.74 8.78 -38.35
C THR A 316 -4.11 9.23 -37.05
N PHE A 317 -2.85 8.84 -36.81
CA PHE A 317 -2.09 9.14 -35.59
C PHE A 317 -0.80 9.90 -35.94
N PRO A 318 -0.86 11.25 -36.09
CA PRO A 318 0.28 12.07 -36.50
C PRO A 318 1.49 11.98 -35.58
N GLU A 319 1.29 11.65 -34.30
CA GLU A 319 2.36 11.45 -33.31
C GLU A 319 3.37 10.37 -33.73
N LEU A 320 2.95 9.37 -34.51
CA LEU A 320 3.85 8.37 -35.07
C LEU A 320 4.84 8.97 -36.08
N LYS A 321 4.39 9.93 -36.90
CA LYS A 321 5.26 10.64 -37.86
C LYS A 321 6.22 11.57 -37.15
N GLN A 322 5.76 12.23 -36.08
CA GLN A 322 6.59 13.15 -35.29
C GLN A 322 7.74 12.43 -34.57
N HIS A 323 7.51 11.18 -34.15
CA HIS A 323 8.47 10.40 -33.36
C HIS A 323 9.10 9.22 -34.11
N GLU A 324 8.95 9.12 -35.44
CA GLU A 324 9.41 7.98 -36.25
C GLU A 324 10.89 7.65 -36.01
N GLN A 325 11.78 8.64 -36.08
CA GLN A 325 13.22 8.44 -35.87
C GLN A 325 13.52 7.93 -34.45
N LYS A 326 12.91 8.55 -33.44
CA LYS A 326 13.06 8.14 -32.03
C LYS A 326 12.60 6.70 -31.79
N ILE A 327 11.46 6.30 -32.38
CA ILE A 327 10.95 4.93 -32.29
C ILE A 327 11.98 3.96 -32.89
N LYS A 328 12.49 4.28 -34.08
CA LYS A 328 13.45 3.45 -34.81
C LYS A 328 14.73 3.23 -34.01
N ASP A 329 15.29 4.30 -33.42
CA ASP A 329 16.55 4.24 -32.68
C ASP A 329 16.42 3.40 -31.41
N ILE A 330 15.34 3.59 -30.63
CA ILE A 330 15.09 2.82 -29.40
C ILE A 330 14.90 1.32 -29.70
N ILE A 331 14.16 1.00 -30.78
CA ILE A 331 13.96 -0.40 -31.18
C ILE A 331 15.29 -1.01 -31.66
N ALA A 332 16.08 -0.27 -32.45
CA ALA A 332 17.37 -0.75 -32.94
C ALA A 332 18.36 -1.03 -31.81
N GLU A 333 18.41 -0.17 -30.79
CA GLU A 333 19.27 -0.34 -29.62
C GLU A 333 18.95 -1.62 -28.84
N GLU A 334 17.67 -1.85 -28.51
CA GLU A 334 17.27 -3.05 -27.77
C GLU A 334 17.35 -4.32 -28.63
N GLU A 335 17.09 -4.23 -29.95
CA GLU A 335 17.29 -5.34 -30.90
C GLU A 335 18.75 -5.78 -30.96
N ALA A 336 19.69 -4.84 -31.08
CA ALA A 336 21.13 -5.13 -31.08
C ALA A 336 21.58 -5.69 -29.73
N SER A 337 21.07 -5.11 -28.63
CA SER A 337 21.40 -5.57 -27.28
C SER A 337 20.99 -7.03 -27.05
N PHE A 338 19.76 -7.40 -27.40
CA PHE A 338 19.25 -8.76 -27.25
C PHE A 338 19.84 -9.73 -28.29
N GLY A 339 20.12 -9.27 -29.51
CA GLY A 339 20.71 -10.09 -30.58
C GLY A 339 22.03 -10.76 -30.15
N ARG A 340 22.84 -10.08 -29.34
CA ARG A 340 24.11 -10.61 -28.79
C ARG A 340 23.93 -11.82 -27.88
N THR A 341 22.84 -11.90 -27.13
CA THR A 341 22.59 -13.01 -26.17
C THR A 341 21.62 -14.06 -26.71
N LEU A 342 20.78 -13.71 -27.70
CA LEU A 342 19.73 -14.57 -28.23
C LEU A 342 20.27 -15.92 -28.73
N VAL A 343 21.32 -15.92 -29.56
CA VAL A 343 21.85 -17.16 -30.16
C VAL A 343 22.34 -18.12 -29.07
N LYS A 344 23.13 -17.60 -28.12
CA LYS A 344 23.66 -18.38 -26.99
C LYS A 344 22.55 -18.89 -26.07
N GLY A 345 21.54 -18.06 -25.81
CA GLY A 345 20.37 -18.42 -25.00
C GLY A 345 19.54 -19.53 -25.64
N ILE A 346 19.30 -19.46 -26.95
CA ILE A 346 18.62 -20.53 -27.71
C ILE A 346 19.43 -21.83 -27.64
N GLU A 347 20.74 -21.80 -27.87
CA GLU A 347 21.58 -23.00 -27.77
C GLU A 347 21.53 -23.64 -26.38
N LYS A 348 21.59 -22.83 -25.33
CA LYS A 348 21.48 -23.30 -23.94
C LYS A 348 20.11 -23.91 -23.68
N PHE A 349 19.04 -23.28 -24.16
CA PHE A 349 17.69 -23.83 -24.07
C PHE A 349 17.59 -25.18 -24.81
N LYS A 350 18.11 -25.29 -26.04
CA LYS A 350 18.10 -26.53 -26.82
C LYS A 350 18.81 -27.67 -26.09
N LYS A 351 20.01 -27.42 -25.58
CA LYS A 351 20.77 -28.40 -24.77
C LYS A 351 19.99 -28.85 -23.53
N ALA A 352 19.35 -27.92 -22.83
CA ALA A 352 18.53 -28.24 -21.66
C ALA A 352 17.29 -29.07 -22.04
N ALA A 353 16.59 -28.67 -23.10
CA ALA A 353 15.44 -29.35 -23.70
C ALA A 353 15.75 -30.80 -24.08
N ASP A 354 16.89 -31.03 -24.75
CA ASP A 354 17.29 -32.35 -25.23
C ASP A 354 17.66 -33.29 -24.06
N ASN A 355 18.33 -32.78 -23.02
CA ASN A 355 18.69 -33.56 -21.81
C ASN A 355 17.47 -34.16 -21.09
N VAL A 356 16.35 -33.43 -21.06
CA VAL A 356 15.13 -33.91 -20.39
C VAL A 356 14.31 -34.82 -21.31
N GLN A 357 14.31 -34.58 -22.63
CA GLN A 357 13.70 -35.53 -23.57
C GLN A 357 14.41 -36.90 -23.55
N GLY A 358 15.72 -36.94 -23.28
CA GLY A 358 16.46 -38.19 -23.03
C GLY A 358 15.98 -38.97 -21.81
N ASN A 359 15.40 -38.30 -20.81
CA ASN A 359 14.85 -38.90 -19.58
C ASN A 359 13.36 -39.31 -19.69
N LYS A 360 12.69 -39.12 -20.85
CA LYS A 360 11.26 -39.46 -21.07
C LYS A 360 10.93 -40.97 -21.01
N LEU A 361 11.91 -41.86 -20.83
CA LEU A 361 11.67 -43.30 -20.70
C LEU A 361 10.97 -43.72 -19.39
N SER A 362 10.65 -42.79 -18.46
CA SER A 362 10.03 -43.11 -17.15
C SER A 362 8.55 -42.76 -16.96
N GLY A 363 7.83 -42.34 -18.02
CA GLY A 363 6.35 -42.41 -18.03
C GLY A 363 5.55 -41.40 -17.18
N GLN A 364 6.17 -40.35 -16.63
CA GLN A 364 5.45 -39.17 -16.12
C GLN A 364 5.68 -37.99 -17.07
N ALA A 365 4.64 -37.17 -17.29
CA ALA A 365 4.79 -35.85 -17.91
C ALA A 365 5.82 -35.08 -17.09
N SER A 366 7.06 -35.06 -17.57
CA SER A 366 8.22 -34.70 -16.76
C SER A 366 8.22 -33.19 -16.59
N LEU A 367 7.87 -32.74 -15.39
CA LEU A 367 7.99 -31.35 -14.95
C LEU A 367 9.40 -30.85 -15.32
N PHE A 368 9.49 -29.88 -16.21
CA PHE A 368 10.76 -29.38 -16.69
C PHE A 368 11.37 -28.47 -15.62
N LYS A 369 12.23 -29.02 -14.77
CA LYS A 369 13.10 -28.24 -13.86
C LYS A 369 14.18 -27.54 -14.68
N LEU A 370 13.78 -26.54 -15.45
CA LEU A 370 14.67 -25.72 -16.26
C LEU A 370 15.47 -24.78 -15.36
N ASP A 371 16.70 -24.49 -15.77
CA ASP A 371 17.41 -23.24 -15.46
C ASP A 371 16.69 -22.01 -16.07
N ALA A 372 15.36 -21.90 -15.97
CA ALA A 372 14.58 -20.77 -16.49
C ALA A 372 15.06 -19.44 -15.87
N PHE A 373 15.50 -19.52 -14.62
CA PHE A 373 16.16 -18.41 -13.94
C PHE A 373 17.46 -18.00 -14.64
N VAL A 374 18.30 -18.94 -15.10
CA VAL A 374 19.55 -18.61 -15.82
C VAL A 374 19.27 -18.04 -17.21
N LEU A 375 18.26 -18.57 -17.91
CA LEU A 375 17.83 -17.99 -19.19
C LEU A 375 17.36 -16.55 -19.01
N TRP A 376 16.62 -16.26 -17.95
CA TRP A 376 16.19 -14.92 -17.60
C TRP A 376 17.33 -14.01 -17.15
N ASP A 377 18.12 -14.42 -16.16
CA ASP A 377 19.16 -13.64 -15.49
C ASP A 377 20.38 -13.41 -16.39
N THR A 378 20.89 -14.48 -17.03
CA THR A 378 22.13 -14.44 -17.80
C THR A 378 21.91 -14.08 -19.28
N TYR A 379 20.83 -14.59 -19.88
CA TYR A 379 20.59 -14.42 -21.33
C TYR A 379 19.47 -13.42 -21.64
N GLY A 380 18.76 -12.93 -20.61
CA GLY A 380 17.70 -11.95 -20.77
C GLY A 380 16.40 -12.52 -21.36
N PHE A 381 16.17 -13.83 -21.30
CA PHE A 381 14.97 -14.43 -21.85
C PHE A 381 13.79 -14.23 -20.90
N PRO A 382 12.72 -13.55 -21.33
CA PRO A 382 11.52 -13.49 -20.53
C PRO A 382 10.94 -14.88 -20.20
N MET A 383 10.25 -14.98 -19.07
CA MET A 383 9.60 -16.23 -18.64
C MET A 383 8.58 -16.72 -19.67
N ASP A 384 7.73 -15.84 -20.17
CA ASP A 384 6.76 -16.13 -21.23
C ASP A 384 7.43 -16.62 -22.52
N LEU A 385 8.57 -16.01 -22.90
CA LEU A 385 9.34 -16.49 -24.04
C LEU A 385 9.83 -17.92 -23.84
N THR A 386 10.31 -18.22 -22.63
CA THR A 386 10.82 -19.55 -22.25
C THR A 386 9.69 -20.58 -22.18
N GLN A 387 8.52 -20.21 -21.67
CA GLN A 387 7.32 -21.03 -21.66
C GLN A 387 6.85 -21.36 -23.08
N LEU A 388 6.81 -20.36 -23.97
CA LEU A 388 6.49 -20.59 -25.38
C LEU A 388 7.49 -21.56 -26.01
N MET A 389 8.80 -21.36 -25.81
CA MET A 389 9.83 -22.30 -26.32
C MET A 389 9.64 -23.73 -25.81
N ALA A 390 9.20 -23.89 -24.57
CA ALA A 390 8.94 -25.20 -23.96
C ALA A 390 7.66 -25.85 -24.54
N GLU A 391 6.58 -25.08 -24.65
CA GLU A 391 5.30 -25.50 -25.25
C GLU A 391 5.51 -26.02 -26.68
N GLU A 392 6.34 -25.32 -27.46
CA GLU A 392 6.70 -25.71 -28.83
C GLU A 392 7.39 -27.08 -28.94
N ARG A 393 7.99 -27.56 -27.85
CA ARG A 393 8.63 -28.89 -27.74
C ARG A 393 7.80 -29.88 -26.91
N GLY A 394 6.58 -29.51 -26.53
CA GLY A 394 5.69 -30.30 -25.67
C GLY A 394 6.24 -30.48 -24.25
N LEU A 395 6.80 -29.41 -23.67
CA LEU A 395 7.40 -29.35 -22.34
C LEU A 395 6.72 -28.23 -21.52
N GLU A 396 6.68 -28.38 -20.19
CA GLU A 396 6.11 -27.37 -19.28
C GLU A 396 7.16 -26.84 -18.30
N VAL A 397 7.24 -25.52 -18.12
CA VAL A 397 8.23 -24.87 -17.24
C VAL A 397 7.74 -24.83 -15.79
N ASP A 398 8.61 -25.16 -14.84
CA ASP A 398 8.35 -24.99 -13.40
C ASP A 398 8.29 -23.49 -13.00
N VAL A 399 7.07 -22.95 -12.96
CA VAL A 399 6.81 -21.55 -12.59
C VAL A 399 7.08 -21.29 -11.11
N GLU A 400 6.76 -22.25 -10.25
CA GLU A 400 6.92 -22.10 -8.80
C GLU A 400 8.40 -22.08 -8.40
N GLY A 401 9.19 -23.00 -8.97
CA GLY A 401 10.64 -23.02 -8.82
C GLY A 401 11.32 -21.75 -9.32
N PHE A 402 10.87 -21.20 -10.45
CA PHE A 402 11.37 -19.91 -10.95
C PHE A 402 11.08 -18.75 -9.99
N ASN A 403 9.85 -18.66 -9.45
CA ASN A 403 9.48 -17.59 -8.52
C ASN A 403 10.32 -17.65 -7.23
N ILE A 404 10.59 -18.85 -6.72
CA ILE A 404 11.49 -19.05 -5.57
C ILE A 404 12.90 -18.55 -5.89
N ALA A 405 13.46 -18.94 -7.05
CA ALA A 405 14.78 -18.49 -7.48
C ALA A 405 14.85 -16.96 -7.70
N MET A 406 13.78 -16.36 -8.22
CA MET A 406 13.65 -14.91 -8.38
C MET A 406 13.64 -14.18 -7.03
N ASP A 407 12.92 -14.69 -6.04
CA ASP A 407 12.90 -14.09 -4.70
C ASP A 407 14.24 -14.27 -3.99
N GLU A 408 14.93 -15.39 -4.18
CA GLU A 408 16.31 -15.58 -3.72
C GLU A 408 17.28 -14.62 -4.39
N ALA A 409 17.18 -14.41 -5.70
CA ALA A 409 18.01 -13.48 -6.46
C ALA A 409 17.73 -12.03 -6.03
N ARG A 410 16.47 -11.66 -5.79
CA ARG A 410 16.11 -10.35 -5.22
C ARG A 410 16.68 -10.17 -3.81
N ARG A 411 16.66 -11.22 -2.98
CA ARG A 411 17.26 -11.20 -1.64
C ARG A 411 18.78 -11.07 -1.74
N LYS A 412 19.42 -11.80 -2.65
CA LYS A 412 20.86 -11.70 -2.94
C LYS A 412 21.23 -10.32 -3.49
N ALA A 413 20.46 -9.76 -4.42
CA ALA A 413 20.68 -8.41 -4.97
C ALA A 413 20.47 -7.31 -3.91
N ARG A 414 19.50 -7.46 -3.00
CA ARG A 414 19.36 -6.54 -1.84
C ARG A 414 20.54 -6.65 -0.87
N ASN A 415 21.01 -7.87 -0.61
CA ASN A 415 22.17 -8.11 0.24
C ASN A 415 23.49 -7.68 -0.44
N ALA A 416 23.60 -7.85 -1.75
CA ALA A 416 24.73 -7.48 -2.60
C ALA A 416 24.73 -5.98 -2.92
N ARG A 417 23.59 -5.29 -2.93
CA ARG A 417 23.54 -3.82 -2.96
C ARG A 417 23.99 -3.24 -1.62
N ASN A 418 23.64 -3.89 -0.51
CA ASN A 418 24.18 -3.57 0.81
C ASN A 418 25.68 -3.93 0.96
N GLN A 419 26.23 -4.85 0.17
CA GLN A 419 27.68 -5.18 0.11
C GLN A 419 28.42 -4.46 -1.02
N GLY A 420 27.71 -4.01 -2.06
CA GLY A 420 28.20 -3.30 -3.24
C GLY A 420 28.56 -1.87 -2.91
N ASN A 421 27.76 -1.25 -2.03
CA ASN A 421 28.14 -0.02 -1.32
C ASN A 421 29.42 -0.18 -0.48
N MET A 422 29.93 -1.39 -0.22
CA MET A 422 31.22 -1.63 0.45
C MET A 422 32.36 -1.99 -0.54
N SER A 423 32.06 -2.22 -1.82
CA SER A 423 33.05 -2.55 -2.87
C SER A 423 33.25 -1.44 -3.91
N GLU A 424 32.28 -0.54 -4.09
CA GLU A 424 32.44 0.72 -4.85
C GLU A 424 33.52 1.63 -4.22
N GLU A 425 33.76 1.52 -2.91
CA GLU A 425 34.92 2.13 -2.22
C GLU A 425 36.29 1.57 -2.66
N LYS A 426 36.36 0.41 -3.34
CA LYS A 426 37.64 -0.22 -3.73
C LYS A 426 38.04 -0.02 -5.20
N GLU A 427 37.09 0.02 -6.13
CA GLU A 427 37.40 0.26 -7.56
C GLU A 427 37.68 1.73 -7.90
N ALA A 428 37.13 2.67 -7.12
CA ALA A 428 37.49 4.10 -7.19
C ALA A 428 38.98 4.37 -6.87
N SER A 429 39.69 3.44 -6.23
CA SER A 429 41.12 3.59 -5.96
C SER A 429 42.02 3.28 -7.17
N SER A 430 41.55 2.46 -8.13
CA SER A 430 42.36 2.03 -9.29
C SER A 430 42.32 3.02 -10.46
N SER A 431 41.19 3.70 -10.67
CA SER A 431 41.05 4.77 -11.68
C SER A 431 41.76 6.06 -11.25
N ARG A 432 41.71 6.43 -9.96
CA ARG A 432 42.47 7.56 -9.37
C ARG A 432 43.98 7.39 -9.54
N GLN A 433 44.49 6.16 -9.57
CA GLN A 433 45.93 5.89 -9.75
C GLN A 433 46.40 6.10 -11.20
N LYS A 434 45.60 5.70 -12.20
CA LYS A 434 45.91 5.94 -13.63
C LYS A 434 45.78 7.41 -14.04
N ALA A 435 44.78 8.12 -13.51
CA ALA A 435 44.61 9.56 -13.76
C ALA A 435 45.76 10.39 -13.16
N ARG A 436 46.29 9.97 -12.01
CA ARG A 436 47.41 10.63 -11.33
C ARG A 436 48.75 10.40 -12.05
N GLU A 437 48.97 9.21 -12.60
CA GLU A 437 50.14 8.91 -13.45
C GLU A 437 50.13 9.73 -14.76
N HIS A 438 48.96 9.94 -15.37
CA HIS A 438 48.81 10.75 -16.59
C HIS A 438 49.02 12.25 -16.32
N LYS A 439 48.54 12.77 -15.18
CA LYS A 439 48.75 14.17 -14.75
C LYS A 439 50.22 14.47 -14.45
N GLU A 440 50.95 13.51 -13.87
CA GLU A 440 52.41 13.62 -13.64
C GLU A 440 53.25 13.47 -14.92
N GLN A 441 52.73 12.82 -15.97
CA GLN A 441 53.37 12.77 -17.29
C GLN A 441 53.20 14.09 -18.06
N LEU A 442 52.00 14.69 -18.04
CA LEU A 442 51.73 16.01 -18.60
C LEU A 442 52.56 17.12 -17.95
N HIS A 443 52.70 17.08 -16.61
CA HIS A 443 53.48 18.07 -15.87
C HIS A 443 55.00 17.92 -16.10
N ARG A 444 55.48 16.72 -16.46
CA ARG A 444 56.85 16.45 -16.90
C ARG A 444 57.10 16.92 -18.34
N LEU A 445 56.11 16.79 -19.21
CA LEU A 445 56.18 17.27 -20.59
C LEU A 445 56.32 18.80 -20.63
N GLN A 446 55.53 19.50 -19.80
CA GLN A 446 55.57 20.96 -19.67
C GLN A 446 56.93 21.51 -19.20
N GLN A 447 57.68 20.74 -18.40
CA GLN A 447 59.01 21.15 -17.93
C GLN A 447 60.14 20.79 -18.91
N LYS A 448 59.98 19.75 -19.72
CA LYS A 448 61.01 19.30 -20.66
C LYS A 448 60.94 20.00 -22.02
N ASP A 449 59.74 20.35 -22.49
CA ASP A 449 59.55 20.95 -23.81
C ASP A 449 58.38 21.97 -23.80
N PRO A 450 58.67 23.24 -23.49
CA PRO A 450 57.65 24.27 -23.34
C PRO A 450 56.97 24.65 -24.66
N GLU A 451 57.70 24.59 -25.79
CA GLU A 451 57.15 24.92 -27.12
C GLU A 451 56.12 23.88 -27.58
N PHE A 452 56.35 22.59 -27.32
CA PHE A 452 55.40 21.52 -27.67
C PHE A 452 54.12 21.57 -26.81
N TYR A 453 54.23 21.93 -25.53
CA TYR A 453 53.06 22.13 -24.66
C TYR A 453 52.22 23.35 -25.11
N GLN A 454 52.87 24.40 -25.61
CA GLN A 454 52.21 25.57 -26.17
C GLN A 454 51.48 25.21 -27.49
N PHE A 455 52.09 24.39 -28.33
CA PHE A 455 51.51 23.87 -29.58
C PHE A 455 50.24 23.02 -29.34
N LEU A 456 50.25 22.13 -28.34
CA LEU A 456 49.08 21.34 -27.91
C LEU A 456 47.91 22.23 -27.44
N LYS A 457 48.23 23.36 -26.80
CA LYS A 457 47.23 24.33 -26.30
C LYS A 457 46.57 25.14 -27.42
N GLU A 458 47.23 25.29 -28.56
CA GLU A 458 46.71 26.03 -29.71
C GLU A 458 45.99 25.15 -30.73
N HIS A 459 46.35 23.86 -30.86
CA HIS A 459 45.83 22.99 -31.90
C HIS A 459 44.91 21.84 -31.45
N ASP A 460 44.92 21.42 -30.18
CA ASP A 460 44.08 20.30 -29.70
C ASP A 460 43.65 20.49 -28.23
N LYS A 461 42.75 21.46 -28.00
CA LYS A 461 42.30 21.89 -26.67
C LYS A 461 41.51 20.84 -25.89
N ASP A 462 40.86 19.91 -26.59
CA ASP A 462 39.96 18.91 -25.98
C ASP A 462 40.72 17.79 -25.26
N LEU A 463 42.02 17.61 -25.56
CA LEU A 463 42.91 16.69 -24.82
C LEU A 463 43.37 17.26 -23.46
N LEU A 464 43.15 18.56 -23.22
CA LEU A 464 43.55 19.27 -22.01
C LEU A 464 42.37 19.53 -21.04
N GLU A 465 41.12 19.40 -21.49
CA GLU A 465 39.92 19.67 -20.70
C GLU A 465 39.03 18.41 -20.60
N PHE A 466 39.26 17.59 -19.56
CA PHE A 466 38.27 16.62 -19.10
C PHE A 466 37.42 17.29 -18.02
N ASN A 467 36.15 17.57 -18.33
CA ASN A 467 35.15 18.09 -17.39
C ASN A 467 34.36 16.92 -16.78
N ASP A 468 34.39 16.82 -15.44
CA ASP A 468 33.58 15.90 -14.63
C ASP A 468 32.27 16.58 -14.19
N ASP A 469 31.38 16.89 -15.14
CA ASP A 469 30.01 17.34 -14.80
C ASP A 469 29.01 16.66 -15.74
N ASP A 470 28.56 15.46 -15.36
CA ASP A 470 27.21 14.91 -15.58
C ASP A 470 27.17 13.48 -15.01
N ASP A 471 26.60 13.30 -13.80
CA ASP A 471 25.71 12.18 -13.46
C ASP A 471 25.15 12.26 -12.02
N GLU A 472 23.89 11.89 -11.91
CA GLU A 472 22.96 11.98 -10.78
C GLU A 472 23.16 10.86 -9.71
N TYR A 473 22.96 11.25 -8.44
CA TYR A 473 22.57 10.48 -7.23
C TYR A 473 23.44 9.33 -6.65
N ASP A 474 23.68 9.51 -5.34
CA ASP A 474 24.05 8.56 -4.27
C ASP A 474 25.52 8.11 -4.09
N GLN A 475 26.15 8.76 -3.09
CA GLN A 475 26.67 8.16 -1.85
C GLN A 475 28.20 8.11 -1.61
N ASP A 476 28.56 8.71 -0.46
CA ASP A 476 29.77 8.59 0.36
C ASP A 476 31.15 8.99 -0.23
N ASP A 477 31.58 10.23 0.03
CA ASP A 477 33.00 10.55 0.29
C ASP A 477 33.10 11.81 1.20
N ILE A 478 33.60 11.60 2.41
CA ILE A 478 34.20 12.59 3.32
C ILE A 478 35.47 11.88 3.77
N ASP A 479 36.61 12.10 3.13
CA ASP A 479 37.55 13.18 3.47
C ASP A 479 38.67 13.34 2.41
N GLU A 480 39.37 14.47 2.50
CA GLU A 480 40.68 14.83 1.89
C GLU A 480 40.70 15.58 0.54
N GLU A 481 40.28 16.85 0.54
CA GLU A 481 41.01 17.91 -0.18
C GLU A 481 40.88 19.24 0.58
N ASP A 482 41.92 19.60 1.36
CA ASP A 482 42.33 21.00 1.59
C ASP A 482 43.64 21.04 2.41
N ALA A 483 44.68 20.47 1.80
CA ALA A 483 46.05 20.75 2.19
C ALA A 483 46.92 20.83 0.94
N LYS A 484 46.76 21.90 0.15
CA LYS A 484 47.81 22.58 -0.63
C LYS A 484 47.20 23.61 -1.60
N THR A 485 47.22 24.88 -1.20
CA THR A 485 47.70 26.02 -2.01
C THR A 485 47.82 27.22 -1.09
N GLY A 486 49.06 27.57 -0.73
CA GLY A 486 49.37 28.75 0.09
C GLY A 486 49.68 29.99 -0.76
N LYS A 487 49.60 31.18 -0.14
CA LYS A 487 50.45 32.32 -0.49
C LYS A 487 50.93 33.06 0.76
N GLU A 488 52.25 33.11 0.81
CA GLU A 488 53.24 33.87 1.58
C GLU A 488 52.80 35.11 2.38
N TYR A 489 53.34 35.20 3.61
CA TYR A 489 53.98 36.42 4.11
C TYR A 489 55.32 36.05 4.76
N VAL A 490 56.35 36.80 4.39
CA VAL A 490 57.79 36.59 4.63
C VAL A 490 58.23 37.24 5.95
N GLU A 491 59.15 36.58 6.66
CA GLU A 491 60.36 37.10 7.36
C GLU A 491 60.70 36.30 8.65
N PRO A 492 61.95 36.30 9.16
CA PRO A 492 63.22 35.98 8.50
C PRO A 492 64.02 34.90 9.27
N HIS A 493 65.13 34.48 8.67
CA HIS A 493 66.14 33.49 9.11
C HIS A 493 66.34 33.27 10.63
N VAL A 494 66.26 32.00 11.07
CA VAL A 494 67.16 31.43 12.09
C VAL A 494 67.54 30.00 11.69
N THR A 495 68.84 29.74 11.82
CA THR A 495 69.64 28.57 11.44
C THR A 495 69.14 27.21 11.93
N GLN A 496 69.47 26.20 11.12
CA GLN A 496 69.31 24.77 11.39
C GLN A 496 70.01 24.35 12.70
N GLU A 497 69.25 23.81 13.65
CA GLU A 497 69.79 22.87 14.63
C GLU A 497 68.92 21.61 14.72
N LYS A 498 69.62 20.48 14.75
CA LYS A 498 69.11 19.12 14.85
C LYS A 498 68.22 18.97 16.10
N VAL A 499 66.99 18.49 15.94
CA VAL A 499 66.20 17.98 17.08
C VAL A 499 65.82 16.52 16.86
N GLN A 500 66.25 15.73 17.83
CA GLN A 500 66.04 14.30 18.02
C GLN A 500 64.55 13.90 18.09
N LYS A 501 64.26 12.64 17.73
CA LYS A 501 62.98 11.96 17.98
C LYS A 501 62.52 12.16 19.43
N MET A 502 61.34 12.77 19.64
CA MET A 502 60.65 12.78 20.93
C MET A 502 59.52 11.74 20.98
N PRO A 503 59.28 11.08 22.14
CA PRO A 503 58.18 10.14 22.32
C PRO A 503 56.83 10.89 22.51
N GLY A 504 55.71 10.21 22.24
CA GLY A 504 54.35 10.79 22.28
C GLY A 504 54.02 11.53 23.59
N ARG A 505 53.40 12.71 23.46
CA ARG A 505 53.15 13.64 24.57
C ARG A 505 51.87 13.20 25.31
N VAL A 506 51.97 12.84 26.59
CA VAL A 506 50.80 12.45 27.40
C VAL A 506 49.95 13.69 27.72
N ILE A 507 48.62 13.60 27.54
CA ILE A 507 47.70 14.70 27.89
C ILE A 507 47.51 14.69 29.41
N THR A 508 47.99 15.73 30.10
CA THR A 508 47.82 15.92 31.55
C THR A 508 46.63 16.83 31.85
N THR A 509 46.08 16.74 33.06
CA THR A 509 44.99 17.61 33.54
C THR A 509 45.36 19.09 33.47
N ALA A 510 46.59 19.46 33.84
CA ALA A 510 47.08 20.83 33.78
C ALA A 510 47.15 21.41 32.35
N LEU A 511 47.44 20.57 31.35
CA LEU A 511 47.48 20.96 29.95
C LEU A 511 46.06 21.25 29.42
N VAL A 512 45.09 20.43 29.82
CA VAL A 512 43.66 20.67 29.52
C VAL A 512 43.17 21.94 30.21
N ASP A 513 43.55 22.20 31.45
CA ASP A 513 43.20 23.44 32.17
C ASP A 513 43.75 24.70 31.49
N SER A 514 45.01 24.66 31.03
CA SER A 514 45.61 25.74 30.26
C SER A 514 44.85 26.00 28.95
N TRP A 515 44.42 24.96 28.25
CA TRP A 515 43.58 25.12 27.04
C TRP A 515 42.20 25.70 27.37
N CYS A 516 41.54 25.20 28.41
CA CYS A 516 40.23 25.68 28.85
C CYS A 516 40.27 27.16 29.25
N MET A 517 41.31 27.60 29.99
CA MET A 517 41.51 29.00 30.36
C MET A 517 41.82 29.87 29.14
N GLY A 518 42.74 29.43 28.27
CA GLY A 518 43.09 30.18 27.06
C GLY A 518 41.94 30.37 26.06
N ILE A 519 40.98 29.44 26.04
CA ILE A 519 39.75 29.56 25.24
C ILE A 519 38.79 30.58 25.86
N LYS A 520 38.67 30.59 27.20
CA LYS A 520 37.78 31.51 27.94
C LYS A 520 38.28 32.95 27.95
N GLU A 521 39.60 33.16 27.97
CA GLU A 521 40.21 34.49 28.09
C GLU A 521 40.45 35.18 26.73
N ASN A 522 40.95 34.47 25.71
CA ASN A 522 41.44 35.10 24.46
C ASN A 522 40.88 34.50 23.16
N LEU A 523 39.96 33.52 23.20
CA LEU A 523 39.41 32.82 22.01
C LEU A 523 40.48 32.36 21.00
N GLY A 524 41.66 31.98 21.50
CA GLY A 524 42.80 31.59 20.67
C GLY A 524 42.54 30.32 19.85
N ILE A 525 42.84 30.35 18.55
CA ILE A 525 42.63 29.22 17.62
C ILE A 525 43.48 27.99 17.98
N GLY A 526 44.69 28.21 18.51
CA GLY A 526 45.62 27.14 18.92
C GLY A 526 45.07 26.25 20.04
N PRO A 527 44.62 26.82 21.17
CA PRO A 527 43.91 26.09 22.22
C PRO A 527 42.68 25.32 21.73
N ILE A 528 41.85 25.90 20.86
CA ILE A 528 40.64 25.24 20.31
C ILE A 528 40.99 24.03 19.43
N ARG A 529 42.00 24.16 18.56
CA ARG A 529 42.48 23.02 17.76
C ARG A 529 43.06 21.91 18.62
N SER A 530 43.76 22.27 19.69
CA SER A 530 44.38 21.30 20.60
C SER A 530 43.33 20.53 21.40
N ILE A 531 42.28 21.21 21.88
CA ILE A 531 41.20 20.55 22.62
C ILE A 531 40.29 19.70 21.71
N LEU A 532 40.04 20.11 20.47
CA LEU A 532 39.29 19.29 19.49
C LEU A 532 40.07 18.07 19.02
N ARG A 533 41.40 18.15 18.91
CA ARG A 533 42.25 16.97 18.66
C ARG A 533 42.22 16.00 19.85
N ALA A 534 42.30 16.52 21.07
CA ALA A 534 42.14 15.72 22.27
C ALA A 534 40.75 15.06 22.35
N PHE A 535 39.69 15.78 21.94
CA PHE A 535 38.33 15.26 21.81
C PHE A 535 38.21 14.15 20.77
N ARG A 536 38.85 14.28 19.59
CA ARG A 536 38.94 13.20 18.59
C ARG A 536 39.60 11.96 19.18
N THR A 537 40.77 12.10 19.81
CA THR A 537 41.46 10.97 20.45
C THR A 537 40.63 10.32 21.54
N ALA A 538 39.80 11.08 22.24
CA ALA A 538 38.88 10.57 23.25
C ALA A 538 37.66 9.85 22.64
N CYS A 539 37.06 10.38 21.56
CA CYS A 539 35.91 9.75 20.90
C CYS A 539 36.28 8.40 20.25
N HIS A 540 37.51 8.27 19.73
CA HIS A 540 38.04 7.05 19.10
C HIS A 540 38.83 6.15 20.07
N HIS A 541 38.63 6.32 21.38
CA HIS A 541 39.32 5.52 22.38
C HIS A 541 38.77 4.09 22.41
N GLY A 542 39.44 3.16 21.74
CA GLY A 542 39.05 1.75 21.66
C GLY A 542 38.82 1.21 20.24
N ASP A 543 38.86 2.06 19.21
CA ASP A 543 38.83 1.62 17.81
C ASP A 543 40.12 0.82 17.49
N ASN A 544 39.97 -0.48 17.24
CA ASN A 544 41.06 -1.38 16.87
C ASN A 544 41.41 -1.27 15.38
N ASP A 545 41.76 -0.07 14.90
CA ASP A 545 42.30 0.08 13.55
C ASP A 545 43.81 -0.12 13.54
N LYS A 546 44.23 -1.19 12.85
CA LYS A 546 45.64 -1.61 12.69
C LYS A 546 46.45 -0.78 11.68
N HIS A 547 45.93 0.36 11.19
CA HIS A 547 46.65 1.21 10.26
C HIS A 547 46.45 2.71 10.53
N GLU A 548 47.21 3.27 11.48
CA GLU A 548 47.55 4.70 11.47
C GLU A 548 48.90 4.93 12.20
N PRO A 549 49.97 5.37 11.51
CA PRO A 549 51.23 5.70 12.15
C PRO A 549 51.23 7.18 12.57
N SER A 550 50.54 7.56 13.66
CA SER A 550 50.71 8.86 14.37
C SER A 550 49.89 9.00 15.67
N LYS A 551 50.10 8.15 16.70
CA LYS A 551 49.60 8.45 18.06
C LYS A 551 50.54 9.44 18.76
N MET A 552 50.34 10.74 18.53
CA MET A 552 51.11 11.80 19.22
C MET A 552 50.63 12.04 20.67
N PHE A 553 49.43 11.55 21.03
CA PHE A 553 48.81 11.70 22.36
C PHE A 553 48.19 10.38 22.83
N SER A 554 48.48 9.94 24.05
CA SER A 554 47.78 8.85 24.73
C SER A 554 47.00 9.40 25.94
N ILE A 555 45.69 9.15 26.00
CA ILE A 555 44.85 9.50 27.15
C ILE A 555 45.02 8.38 28.18
N VAL A 556 45.59 8.69 29.35
CA VAL A 556 45.97 7.69 30.37
C VAL A 556 45.03 7.70 31.59
N SER A 557 44.29 8.80 31.84
CA SER A 557 43.45 8.94 33.04
C SER A 557 41.98 9.24 32.72
N SER A 558 41.06 8.52 33.39
CA SER A 558 39.60 8.73 33.33
C SER A 558 39.19 10.15 33.71
N THR A 559 39.96 10.81 34.59
CA THR A 559 39.71 12.21 34.98
C THR A 559 39.95 13.20 33.84
N VAL A 560 41.00 12.98 33.04
CA VAL A 560 41.33 13.78 31.85
C VAL A 560 40.28 13.57 30.76
N PHE A 561 39.87 12.32 30.53
CA PHE A 561 38.81 11.97 29.58
C PHE A 561 37.49 12.68 29.91
N ASN A 562 37.00 12.57 31.15
CA ASN A 562 35.75 13.20 31.57
C ASN A 562 35.80 14.72 31.46
N LYS A 563 36.94 15.34 31.80
CA LYS A 563 37.12 16.78 31.73
C LYS A 563 37.06 17.31 30.29
N ILE A 564 37.70 16.60 29.35
CA ILE A 564 37.65 16.93 27.92
C ILE A 564 36.22 16.77 27.39
N MET A 565 35.57 15.64 27.68
CA MET A 565 34.19 15.37 27.23
C MET A 565 33.20 16.41 27.75
N LEU A 566 33.23 16.71 29.05
CA LEU A 566 32.32 17.70 29.65
C LEU A 566 32.57 19.11 29.11
N PHE A 567 33.83 19.53 28.97
CA PHE A 567 34.15 20.86 28.47
C PHE A 567 33.70 21.02 27.01
N VAL A 568 34.05 20.08 26.14
CA VAL A 568 33.74 20.18 24.71
C VAL A 568 32.23 20.04 24.45
N LEU A 569 31.53 19.14 25.12
CA LEU A 569 30.08 19.04 24.96
C LEU A 569 29.33 20.24 25.56
N ASN A 570 29.82 20.86 26.65
CA ASN A 570 29.12 21.98 27.27
C ASN A 570 29.39 23.33 26.60
N GLU A 571 30.63 23.61 26.21
CA GLU A 571 31.08 24.97 25.86
C GLU A 571 31.30 25.18 24.35
N MET A 572 31.50 24.11 23.57
CA MET A 572 31.94 24.23 22.17
C MET A 572 30.93 24.97 21.28
N ASP A 573 29.63 24.77 21.48
CA ASP A 573 28.58 25.51 20.75
C ASP A 573 28.71 27.02 20.94
N GLY A 574 28.85 27.46 22.20
CA GLY A 574 28.99 28.88 22.55
C GLY A 574 30.30 29.48 22.03
N ILE A 575 31.39 28.71 22.04
CA ILE A 575 32.68 29.13 21.48
C ILE A 575 32.57 29.31 19.95
N LEU A 576 31.98 28.34 19.25
CA LEU A 576 31.83 28.38 17.79
C LEU A 576 30.89 29.51 17.35
N ARG A 577 29.81 29.77 18.09
CA ARG A 577 28.92 30.92 17.85
C ARG A 577 29.63 32.26 18.01
N LYS A 578 30.43 32.43 19.06
CA LYS A 578 31.24 33.64 19.27
C LYS A 578 32.26 33.86 18.16
N LEU A 579 32.89 32.79 17.67
CA LEU A 579 33.85 32.88 16.55
C LEU A 579 33.19 33.26 15.21
N LEU A 580 31.92 32.88 15.02
CA LEU A 580 31.13 33.16 13.82
C LEU A 580 30.24 34.42 13.96
N ASN A 581 30.40 35.20 15.04
CA ASN A 581 29.55 36.37 15.38
C ASN A 581 28.04 36.08 15.35
N MET A 582 27.65 34.87 15.75
CA MET A 582 26.26 34.43 15.82
C MET A 582 25.64 34.72 17.20
N PRO A 583 24.31 34.88 17.29
CA PRO A 583 23.60 34.95 18.57
C PRO A 583 23.91 33.75 19.46
N SER A 584 23.92 33.98 20.78
CA SER A 584 24.25 32.99 21.81
C SER A 584 23.29 31.80 21.86
N SER A 585 22.09 31.92 21.27
CA SER A 585 21.18 30.80 21.04
C SER A 585 20.29 31.07 19.82
N GLY A 586 19.82 30.01 19.16
CA GLY A 586 18.94 30.11 17.99
C GLY A 586 19.66 30.19 16.63
N GLY A 587 18.94 30.63 15.61
CA GLY A 587 19.37 30.71 14.21
C GLY A 587 18.44 29.95 13.26
N LYS A 588 18.13 30.54 12.11
CA LYS A 588 17.38 29.89 11.02
C LYS A 588 18.33 29.31 9.98
N LYS A 589 17.83 28.40 9.14
CA LYS A 589 18.56 27.80 8.01
C LYS A 589 19.24 28.86 7.13
N GLU A 590 18.53 29.94 6.81
CA GLU A 590 19.00 31.00 5.91
C GLU A 590 20.26 31.67 6.47
N THR A 591 20.28 31.94 7.78
CA THR A 591 21.43 32.57 8.45
C THR A 591 22.70 31.74 8.35
N VAL A 592 22.61 30.40 8.44
CA VAL A 592 23.79 29.54 8.33
C VAL A 592 24.23 29.36 6.88
N VAL A 593 23.28 29.29 5.93
CA VAL A 593 23.58 29.23 4.51
C VAL A 593 24.31 30.50 4.05
N GLU A 594 23.85 31.68 4.46
CA GLU A 594 24.53 32.95 4.20
C GLU A 594 25.94 32.96 4.80
N LEU A 595 26.10 32.48 6.03
CA LEU A 595 27.40 32.41 6.69
C LEU A 595 28.40 31.51 5.96
N THR A 596 27.96 30.46 5.28
CA THR A 596 28.90 29.58 4.52
C THR A 596 29.68 30.31 3.44
N THR A 597 29.19 31.46 2.98
CA THR A 597 29.84 32.29 1.96
C THR A 597 30.90 33.26 2.52
N THR A 598 30.97 33.42 3.84
CA THR A 598 31.83 34.41 4.51
C THR A 598 33.28 33.94 4.69
N LYS A 599 34.21 34.88 4.88
CA LYS A 599 35.65 34.58 5.09
C LYS A 599 35.89 33.90 6.44
N GLU A 600 35.05 34.20 7.42
CA GLU A 600 35.01 33.65 8.76
C GLU A 600 34.66 32.16 8.73
N TRP A 601 33.70 31.75 7.88
CA TRP A 601 33.37 30.34 7.68
C TRP A 601 34.51 29.57 7.02
N LYS A 602 35.20 30.14 6.03
CA LYS A 602 36.41 29.52 5.45
C LYS A 602 37.52 29.29 6.49
N ARG A 603 37.59 30.15 7.52
CA ARG A 603 38.58 30.04 8.60
C ARG A 603 38.21 29.01 9.68
N TYR A 604 36.92 28.87 10.01
CA TYR A 604 36.46 28.10 11.18
C TYR A 604 35.54 26.91 10.85
N GLY A 605 35.04 26.79 9.61
CA GLY A 605 34.10 25.73 9.19
C GLY A 605 34.67 24.32 9.31
N SER A 606 35.98 24.15 9.12
CA SER A 606 36.67 22.86 9.32
C SER A 606 36.67 22.43 10.80
N LEU A 607 36.70 23.37 11.75
CA LEU A 607 36.58 23.06 13.18
C LEU A 607 35.17 22.60 13.54
N MET A 608 34.16 23.21 12.91
CA MET A 608 32.76 22.81 13.07
C MET A 608 32.51 21.39 12.57
N ARG A 609 33.00 21.06 11.37
CA ARG A 609 32.92 19.70 10.81
C ARG A 609 33.63 18.69 11.70
N LEU A 610 34.82 19.02 12.22
CA LEU A 610 35.57 18.15 13.12
C LEU A 610 34.82 17.90 14.45
N TYR A 611 34.20 18.93 15.03
CA TYR A 611 33.40 18.77 16.24
C TYR A 611 32.18 17.86 16.02
N LEU A 612 31.36 18.16 15.00
CA LEU A 612 30.12 17.41 14.71
C LEU A 612 30.41 15.99 14.23
N GLY A 613 31.46 15.78 13.43
CA GLY A 613 31.85 14.44 12.98
C GLY A 613 32.28 13.54 14.15
N ASN A 614 33.14 14.04 15.05
CA ASN A 614 33.59 13.28 16.22
C ASN A 614 32.46 13.06 17.23
N ALA A 615 31.58 14.03 17.42
CA ALA A 615 30.41 13.89 18.29
C ALA A 615 29.43 12.83 17.77
N LEU A 616 29.26 12.70 16.45
CA LEU A 616 28.48 11.62 15.84
C LEU A 616 29.11 10.25 16.08
N HIS A 617 30.44 10.15 15.92
CA HIS A 617 31.16 8.91 16.21
C HIS A 617 30.98 8.50 17.67
N LEU A 618 31.10 9.46 18.61
CA LEU A 618 30.84 9.22 20.03
C LEU A 618 29.44 8.65 20.28
N LEU A 619 28.41 9.21 19.66
CA LEU A 619 27.03 8.71 19.78
C LEU A 619 26.88 7.27 19.27
N ASN A 620 27.61 6.87 18.22
CA ASN A 620 27.53 5.50 17.68
C ASN A 620 28.25 4.45 18.54
N GLN A 621 29.29 4.84 19.27
CA GLN A 621 30.08 3.92 20.09
C GLN A 621 29.56 3.77 21.51
N MET A 622 28.80 4.75 22.03
CA MET A 622 28.25 4.68 23.38
C MET A 622 27.10 3.67 23.47
N THR A 623 27.08 2.91 24.57
CA THR A 623 26.03 1.93 24.88
C THR A 623 25.13 2.35 26.04
N ASP A 624 25.53 3.36 26.82
CA ASP A 624 24.78 3.82 28.00
C ASP A 624 23.74 4.90 27.62
N ASP A 625 22.46 4.60 27.86
CA ASP A 625 21.33 5.47 27.51
C ASP A 625 21.39 6.86 28.18
N GLN A 626 21.91 6.98 29.40
CA GLN A 626 21.99 8.25 30.12
C GLN A 626 23.10 9.14 29.53
N MET A 627 24.25 8.53 29.20
CA MET A 627 25.36 9.23 28.56
C MET A 627 25.02 9.67 27.13
N ILE A 628 24.34 8.82 26.35
CA ILE A 628 23.83 9.17 25.01
C ILE A 628 22.82 10.33 25.13
N SER A 629 21.90 10.26 26.09
CA SER A 629 20.92 11.33 26.35
C SER A 629 21.62 12.65 26.69
N PHE A 630 22.65 12.61 27.54
CA PHE A 630 23.43 13.80 27.89
C PHE A 630 24.15 14.39 26.66
N ALA A 631 24.86 13.56 25.91
CA ALA A 631 25.60 14.00 24.72
C ALA A 631 24.64 14.58 23.65
N LEU A 632 23.53 13.91 23.37
CA LEU A 632 22.55 14.37 22.39
C LEU A 632 21.87 15.68 22.81
N LYS A 633 21.56 15.84 24.10
CA LYS A 633 21.03 17.09 24.67
C LYS A 633 21.98 18.26 24.47
N ARG A 634 23.30 18.02 24.54
CA ARG A 634 24.32 19.05 24.31
C ARG A 634 24.51 19.36 22.83
N ILE A 635 24.61 18.33 21.99
CA ILE A 635 24.73 18.48 20.53
C ILE A 635 23.51 19.20 19.93
N ARG A 636 22.32 19.05 20.54
CA ARG A 636 21.10 19.78 20.16
C ARG A 636 21.30 21.28 20.00
N ALA A 637 22.15 21.92 20.82
CA ALA A 637 22.44 23.35 20.73
C ALA A 637 23.14 23.72 19.40
N SER A 638 23.96 22.81 18.87
CA SER A 638 24.72 22.95 17.63
C SER A 638 24.01 22.41 16.39
N ALA A 639 22.76 21.93 16.53
CA ALA A 639 22.02 21.28 15.45
C ALA A 639 21.82 22.15 14.20
N VAL A 640 21.76 23.48 14.35
CA VAL A 640 21.60 24.42 13.21
C VAL A 640 22.79 24.37 12.25
N PHE A 641 23.99 24.07 12.75
CA PHE A 641 25.19 23.97 11.92
C PHE A 641 25.22 22.73 11.03
N LEU A 642 24.37 21.72 11.30
CA LEU A 642 24.23 20.54 10.44
C LEU A 642 23.67 20.89 9.06
N THR A 643 23.00 22.03 8.91
CA THR A 643 22.56 22.57 7.60
C THR A 643 23.70 22.61 6.60
N ALA A 644 24.88 23.05 7.04
CA ALA A 644 26.05 23.21 6.18
C ALA A 644 26.69 21.88 5.80
N PHE A 645 26.25 20.76 6.38
CA PHE A 645 26.79 19.42 6.15
C PHE A 645 25.67 18.38 5.94
N PRO A 646 25.03 18.34 4.75
CA PRO A 646 23.87 17.48 4.49
C PRO A 646 24.13 15.98 4.73
N SER A 647 25.34 15.48 4.47
CA SER A 647 25.72 14.10 4.73
C SER A 647 25.77 13.77 6.24
N LEU A 648 26.35 14.66 7.04
CA LEU A 648 26.34 14.53 8.51
C LEU A 648 24.91 14.63 9.04
N LEU A 649 24.11 15.57 8.54
CA LEU A 649 22.70 15.71 8.91
C LEU A 649 21.92 14.39 8.72
N ARG A 650 22.05 13.74 7.55
CA ARG A 650 21.40 12.44 7.29
C ARG A 650 21.84 11.36 8.29
N LYS A 651 23.13 11.31 8.63
CA LYS A 651 23.66 10.35 9.62
C LYS A 651 23.09 10.62 11.03
N TYR A 652 23.03 11.89 11.45
CA TYR A 652 22.41 12.28 12.71
C TYR A 652 20.92 11.93 12.81
N ILE A 653 20.15 12.17 11.75
CA ILE A 653 18.73 11.79 11.69
C ILE A 653 18.57 10.27 11.87
N LYS A 654 19.39 9.47 11.18
CA LYS A 654 19.36 8.00 11.28
C LYS A 654 19.64 7.51 12.71
N VAL A 655 20.66 8.07 13.36
CA VAL A 655 21.04 7.73 14.75
C VAL A 655 19.95 8.15 15.73
N ALA A 656 19.43 9.37 15.62
CA ALA A 656 18.36 9.85 16.48
C ALA A 656 17.05 9.05 16.30
N LEU A 657 16.71 8.61 15.07
CA LEU A 657 15.57 7.74 14.82
C LEU A 657 15.72 6.36 15.47
N HIS A 658 16.94 5.81 15.48
CA HIS A 658 17.21 4.54 16.16
C HIS A 658 16.98 4.68 17.67
N PHE A 659 17.62 5.66 18.31
CA PHE A 659 17.46 5.93 19.74
C PHE A 659 16.03 6.29 20.14
N TRP A 660 15.31 7.01 19.28
CA TRP A 660 13.89 7.28 19.48
C TRP A 660 13.03 6.01 19.50
N GLY A 661 13.30 5.06 18.59
CA GLY A 661 12.52 3.83 18.48
C GLY A 661 12.82 2.80 19.56
N THR A 662 14.11 2.60 19.89
CA THR A 662 14.56 1.47 20.73
C THR A 662 15.12 1.86 22.10
N GLY A 663 15.34 3.16 22.36
CA GLY A 663 15.96 3.62 23.61
C GLY A 663 15.08 3.41 24.85
N GLY A 664 15.71 3.25 26.01
CA GLY A 664 15.05 3.19 27.32
C GLY A 664 15.05 4.55 28.04
N GLY A 665 14.22 4.66 29.09
CA GLY A 665 14.23 5.81 30.00
C GLY A 665 13.98 7.15 29.29
N ALA A 666 14.92 8.09 29.42
CA ALA A 666 14.81 9.44 28.86
C ALA A 666 15.29 9.55 27.40
N LEU A 667 15.99 8.54 26.88
CA LEU A 667 16.65 8.61 25.58
C LEU A 667 15.69 8.83 24.40
N PRO A 668 14.51 8.16 24.33
CA PRO A 668 13.54 8.42 23.27
C PRO A 668 13.03 9.86 23.25
N ILE A 669 12.82 10.45 24.42
CA ILE A 669 12.33 11.83 24.56
C ILE A 669 13.38 12.81 24.05
N VAL A 670 14.63 12.66 24.48
CA VAL A 670 15.73 13.54 24.04
C VAL A 670 15.96 13.41 22.54
N SER A 671 15.89 12.18 22.00
CA SER A 671 16.05 11.91 20.57
C SER A 671 14.94 12.51 19.73
N PHE A 672 13.69 12.41 20.18
CA PHE A 672 12.56 13.05 19.52
C PHE A 672 12.68 14.58 19.54
N LEU A 673 13.02 15.16 20.68
CA LEU A 673 13.19 16.61 20.81
C LEU A 673 14.31 17.13 19.91
N PHE A 674 15.37 16.35 19.69
CA PHE A 674 16.43 16.65 18.73
C PHE A 674 15.90 16.62 17.28
N LEU A 675 15.15 15.58 16.89
CA LEU A 675 14.53 15.47 15.56
C LEU A 675 13.52 16.59 15.28
N ARG A 676 12.65 16.91 16.25
CA ARG A 676 11.68 18.00 16.15
C ARG A 676 12.37 19.34 15.96
N ASP A 677 13.41 19.61 16.74
CA ASP A 677 14.20 20.83 16.62
C ASP A 677 14.89 20.96 15.26
N LEU A 678 15.39 19.86 14.69
CA LEU A 678 15.92 19.85 13.32
C LEU A 678 14.85 20.24 12.31
N CYS A 679 13.66 19.65 12.42
CA CYS A 679 12.56 19.95 11.48
C CYS A 679 12.13 21.42 11.57
N ILE A 680 11.99 21.97 12.79
CA ILE A 680 11.61 23.38 13.01
C ILE A 680 12.68 24.35 12.49
N ARG A 681 13.97 24.02 12.64
CA ARG A 681 15.07 24.94 12.30
C ARG A 681 15.55 24.83 10.85
N LEU A 682 15.40 23.67 10.22
CA LEU A 682 15.92 23.36 8.88
C LEU A 682 14.86 23.35 7.77
N GLY A 683 13.57 23.41 8.12
CA GLY A 683 12.48 23.48 7.15
C GLY A 683 12.15 22.15 6.44
N SER A 684 11.49 22.26 5.28
CA SER A 684 10.83 21.16 4.56
C SER A 684 11.74 19.97 4.21
N ASP A 685 12.96 20.22 3.72
CA ASP A 685 13.89 19.16 3.26
C ASP A 685 14.21 18.13 4.36
N CYS A 686 14.41 18.62 5.59
CA CYS A 686 14.66 17.76 6.75
C CYS A 686 13.37 17.10 7.23
N LEU A 687 12.26 17.84 7.21
CA LEU A 687 10.96 17.37 7.67
C LEU A 687 10.50 16.15 6.88
N GLU A 688 10.58 16.15 5.55
CA GLU A 688 10.16 14.99 4.73
C GLU A 688 10.91 13.71 5.08
N THR A 689 12.23 13.81 5.24
CA THR A 689 13.10 12.68 5.61
C THR A 689 12.74 12.17 7.00
N CYS A 690 12.51 13.07 7.95
CA CYS A 690 12.08 12.74 9.30
C CYS A 690 10.69 12.09 9.34
N LEU A 691 9.69 12.63 8.62
CA LEU A 691 8.32 12.11 8.57
C LEU A 691 8.28 10.65 8.08
N LYS A 692 9.03 10.33 7.01
CA LYS A 692 9.19 8.96 6.51
C LYS A 692 9.91 8.07 7.52
N GLY A 693 10.97 8.58 8.13
CA GLY A 693 11.79 7.88 9.12
C GLY A 693 11.01 7.50 10.38
N VAL A 694 10.28 8.45 10.98
CA VAL A 694 9.50 8.21 12.21
C VAL A 694 8.37 7.21 11.97
N TYR A 695 7.68 7.28 10.83
CA TYR A 695 6.63 6.33 10.49
C TYR A 695 7.19 4.92 10.33
N LYS A 696 8.31 4.75 9.60
CA LYS A 696 8.98 3.46 9.42
C LYS A 696 9.45 2.86 10.76
N ALA A 697 10.03 3.67 11.63
CA ALA A 697 10.47 3.23 12.95
C ALA A 697 9.30 2.86 13.87
N TYR A 698 8.19 3.61 13.84
CA TYR A 698 6.96 3.28 14.57
C TYR A 698 6.38 1.93 14.14
N VAL A 699 6.29 1.72 12.83
CA VAL A 699 5.76 0.48 12.24
C VAL A 699 6.59 -0.74 12.65
N SER A 700 7.92 -0.60 12.71
CA SER A 700 8.82 -1.67 13.15
C SER A 700 8.64 -2.01 14.64
N ASN A 701 8.34 -1.02 15.49
CA ASN A 701 8.14 -1.21 16.93
C ASN A 701 6.70 -1.65 17.31
N SER A 702 5.77 -1.66 16.35
CA SER A 702 4.35 -1.93 16.58
C SER A 702 3.91 -3.39 16.33
N GLN A 703 4.86 -4.33 16.20
CA GLN A 703 4.58 -5.72 15.81
C GLN A 703 3.89 -6.55 16.90
N PHE A 704 4.21 -6.31 18.17
CA PHE A 704 3.67 -7.07 19.31
C PHE A 704 3.29 -6.12 20.46
N VAL A 705 2.10 -6.31 21.03
CA VAL A 705 1.60 -5.49 22.13
C VAL A 705 1.60 -6.32 23.42
N THR A 706 2.52 -5.98 24.32
CA THR A 706 2.47 -6.32 25.76
C THR A 706 2.13 -5.06 26.56
N GLY A 707 1.62 -5.19 27.80
CA GLY A 707 1.18 -4.05 28.61
C GLY A 707 2.24 -2.95 28.80
N SER A 708 3.52 -3.33 28.95
CA SER A 708 4.65 -2.39 29.03
C SER A 708 5.00 -1.74 27.69
N LYS A 709 4.99 -2.51 26.59
CA LYS A 709 5.23 -1.98 25.23
C LYS A 709 4.12 -1.06 24.73
N LEU A 710 2.89 -1.23 25.21
CA LEU A 710 1.76 -0.37 24.82
C LEU A 710 2.00 1.10 25.20
N ARG A 711 2.55 1.36 26.39
CA ARG A 711 2.90 2.73 26.83
C ARG A 711 3.96 3.36 25.93
N HIS A 712 4.96 2.57 25.52
CA HIS A 712 5.98 3.02 24.56
C HIS A 712 5.39 3.32 23.18
N ILE A 713 4.54 2.43 22.64
CA ILE A 713 3.86 2.65 21.35
C ILE A 713 2.97 3.91 21.41
N GLN A 714 2.29 4.16 22.53
CA GLN A 714 1.51 5.38 22.72
C GLN A 714 2.41 6.63 22.72
N PHE A 715 3.53 6.59 23.44
CA PHE A 715 4.52 7.65 23.44
C PHE A 715 5.06 7.95 22.03
N LEU A 716 5.48 6.92 21.27
CA LEU A 716 5.93 7.09 19.88
C LEU A 716 4.83 7.68 19.01
N GLY A 717 3.58 7.24 19.19
CA GLY A 717 2.44 7.78 18.45
C GLY A 717 2.20 9.26 18.75
N ASN A 718 2.34 9.69 20.02
CA ASN A 718 2.21 11.10 20.40
C ASN A 718 3.31 11.96 19.78
N CYS A 719 4.55 11.45 19.73
CA CYS A 719 5.68 12.11 19.07
C CYS A 719 5.40 12.31 17.57
N ILE A 720 4.89 11.28 16.88
CA ILE A 720 4.54 11.39 15.47
C ILE A 720 3.42 12.41 15.27
N THR A 721 2.37 12.37 16.11
CA THR A 721 1.30 13.37 16.07
C THR A 721 1.89 14.78 16.16
N GLU A 722 2.73 15.06 17.16
CA GLU A 722 3.36 16.37 17.32
C GLU A 722 4.22 16.79 16.10
N LEU A 723 4.96 15.86 15.49
CA LEU A 723 5.81 16.16 14.34
C LEU A 723 5.00 16.50 13.08
N TYR A 724 3.88 15.82 12.86
CA TYR A 724 2.99 16.07 11.72
C TYR A 724 2.28 17.43 11.81
N GLY A 725 2.24 18.04 13.00
CA GLY A 725 1.74 19.41 13.19
C GLY A 725 2.78 20.52 13.00
N VAL A 726 4.05 20.20 12.71
CA VAL A 726 5.08 21.22 12.50
C VAL A 726 4.84 22.02 11.22
N ASP A 727 4.45 21.35 10.14
CA ASP A 727 4.10 21.96 8.85
C ASP A 727 3.03 21.09 8.14
N PRO A 728 1.73 21.35 8.39
CA PRO A 728 0.62 20.56 7.85
C PRO A 728 0.64 20.40 6.31
N PRO A 729 0.93 21.43 5.49
CA PRO A 729 1.01 21.29 4.04
C PRO A 729 2.03 20.25 3.56
N SER A 730 3.24 20.22 4.12
CA SER A 730 4.28 19.23 3.76
C SER A 730 4.00 17.83 4.36
N ALA A 731 3.28 17.78 5.48
CA ALA A 731 2.92 16.53 6.16
C ALA A 731 1.75 15.79 5.48
N TYR A 732 0.82 16.53 4.86
CA TYR A 732 -0.38 15.96 4.23
C TYR A 732 -0.10 14.88 3.17
N PRO A 733 0.80 15.08 2.17
CA PRO A 733 1.07 14.06 1.15
C PRO A 733 1.57 12.74 1.75
N HIS A 734 2.36 12.81 2.82
CA HIS A 734 2.85 11.67 3.56
C HIS A 734 1.72 10.93 4.28
N ALA A 735 0.87 11.66 4.99
CA ALA A 735 -0.31 11.11 5.66
C ALA A 735 -1.26 10.42 4.68
N PHE A 736 -1.56 11.08 3.55
CA PHE A 736 -2.36 10.51 2.48
C PHE A 736 -1.77 9.22 1.93
N LEU A 737 -0.46 9.22 1.61
CA LEU A 737 0.24 8.05 1.07
C LEU A 737 0.14 6.85 2.02
N PHE A 738 0.38 7.05 3.32
CA PHE A 738 0.36 5.97 4.30
C PHE A 738 -1.06 5.46 4.58
N ILE A 739 -2.07 6.32 4.64
CA ILE A 739 -3.48 5.89 4.74
C ILE A 739 -3.89 5.10 3.48
N ARG A 740 -3.45 5.54 2.30
CA ARG A 740 -3.69 4.83 1.03
C ARG A 740 -3.05 3.43 1.05
N GLN A 741 -1.84 3.29 1.59
CA GLN A 741 -1.19 1.98 1.73
C GLN A 741 -2.01 1.03 2.63
N LEU A 742 -2.56 1.53 3.74
CA LEU A 742 -3.44 0.72 4.60
C LEU A 742 -4.72 0.28 3.85
N ALA A 743 -5.31 1.18 3.06
CA ALA A 743 -6.46 0.86 2.24
C ALA A 743 -6.17 -0.24 1.20
N MET A 744 -4.98 -0.22 0.58
CA MET A 744 -4.56 -1.23 -0.39
C MET A 744 -4.41 -2.62 0.23
N VAL A 745 -3.82 -2.73 1.42
CA VAL A 745 -3.70 -4.01 2.14
C VAL A 745 -5.09 -4.56 2.51
N LEU A 746 -6.02 -3.71 2.94
CA LEU A 746 -7.39 -4.12 3.21
C LEU A 746 -8.10 -4.59 1.93
N ARG A 747 -7.89 -3.90 0.80
CA ARG A 747 -8.46 -4.27 -0.50
C ARG A 747 -7.92 -5.61 -1.01
N GLU A 748 -6.64 -5.89 -0.81
CA GLU A 748 -6.05 -7.21 -1.09
C GLU A 748 -6.77 -8.31 -0.28
N ALA A 749 -6.98 -8.07 1.01
CA ALA A 749 -7.70 -9.01 1.87
C ALA A 749 -9.16 -9.24 1.43
N LEU A 750 -9.88 -8.20 1.03
CA LEU A 750 -11.26 -8.29 0.55
C LEU A 750 -11.40 -9.01 -0.80
N SER A 751 -10.39 -8.88 -1.67
CA SER A 751 -10.39 -9.45 -3.02
C SER A 751 -9.92 -10.90 -3.06
N VAL A 752 -8.77 -11.19 -2.42
CA VAL A 752 -8.12 -12.51 -2.46
C VAL A 752 -8.77 -13.48 -1.49
N LYS A 753 -9.30 -12.98 -0.36
CA LYS A 753 -10.01 -13.77 0.69
C LYS A 753 -9.22 -14.97 1.23
N THR A 754 -7.89 -14.94 1.17
CA THR A 754 -7.03 -15.99 1.75
C THR A 754 -6.75 -15.72 3.22
N LYS A 755 -6.49 -16.79 3.99
CA LYS A 755 -6.12 -16.72 5.41
C LYS A 755 -4.91 -15.81 5.65
N GLU A 756 -3.94 -15.80 4.74
CA GLU A 756 -2.76 -14.96 4.84
C GLU A 756 -3.06 -13.47 4.58
N SER A 757 -3.91 -13.16 3.60
CA SER A 757 -4.35 -11.79 3.34
C SER A 757 -5.14 -11.18 4.52
N PHE A 758 -6.00 -11.98 5.17
CA PHE A 758 -6.67 -11.57 6.41
C PHE A 758 -5.70 -11.40 7.58
N ARG A 759 -4.65 -12.24 7.66
CA ARG A 759 -3.63 -12.13 8.71
C ARG A 759 -2.94 -10.76 8.67
N LYS A 760 -2.58 -10.27 7.49
CA LYS A 760 -1.94 -8.94 7.30
C LYS A 760 -2.77 -7.80 7.89
N VAL A 761 -4.10 -7.84 7.75
CA VAL A 761 -5.02 -6.82 8.29
C VAL A 761 -5.21 -6.95 9.80
N TYR A 762 -5.20 -8.18 10.32
CA TYR A 762 -5.42 -8.47 11.74
C TYR A 762 -4.14 -8.48 12.59
N GLU A 763 -3.00 -8.15 12.01
CA GLU A 763 -1.75 -7.94 12.74
C GLU A 763 -1.78 -6.62 13.54
N TRP A 764 -1.19 -6.63 14.73
CA TRP A 764 -1.06 -5.45 15.60
C TRP A 764 -0.42 -4.26 14.87
N LYS A 765 0.54 -4.54 13.99
CA LYS A 765 1.18 -3.54 13.13
C LYS A 765 0.15 -2.71 12.35
N PHE A 766 -0.81 -3.37 11.70
CA PHE A 766 -1.83 -2.71 10.88
C PHE A 766 -2.81 -1.90 11.75
N ILE A 767 -3.28 -2.50 12.85
CA ILE A 767 -4.24 -1.86 13.77
C ILE A 767 -3.64 -0.65 14.49
N ASN A 768 -2.38 -0.72 14.92
CA ASN A 768 -1.68 0.40 15.54
C ASN A 768 -1.47 1.55 14.55
N CYS A 769 -1.24 1.26 13.27
CA CYS A 769 -1.19 2.29 12.23
C CYS A 769 -2.54 3.01 12.06
N LEU A 770 -3.66 2.27 12.09
CA LEU A 770 -4.99 2.90 12.06
C LEU A 770 -5.20 3.80 13.28
N GLU A 771 -4.82 3.34 14.48
CA GLU A 771 -4.96 4.12 15.70
C GLU A 771 -4.07 5.38 15.69
N LEU A 772 -2.85 5.28 15.14
CA LEU A 772 -1.97 6.42 14.91
C LEU A 772 -2.64 7.47 14.02
N TRP A 773 -3.11 7.07 12.84
CA TRP A 773 -3.73 8.01 11.90
C TRP A 773 -5.04 8.59 12.44
N THR A 774 -5.82 7.79 13.19
CA THR A 774 -6.98 8.30 13.90
C THR A 774 -6.57 9.41 14.87
N ARG A 775 -5.51 9.21 15.65
CA ARG A 775 -5.01 10.24 16.57
C ARG A 775 -4.55 11.50 15.84
N VAL A 776 -3.73 11.38 14.79
CA VAL A 776 -3.25 12.52 14.00
C VAL A 776 -4.41 13.35 13.47
N ILE A 777 -5.39 12.72 12.83
CA ILE A 777 -6.56 13.42 12.26
C ILE A 777 -7.43 14.04 13.36
N CYS A 778 -7.62 13.34 14.49
CA CYS A 778 -8.37 13.89 15.61
C CYS A 778 -7.71 15.15 16.19
N THR A 779 -6.39 15.14 16.36
CA THR A 779 -5.63 16.27 16.90
C THR A 779 -5.64 17.48 15.98
N TYR A 780 -5.50 17.27 14.67
CA TYR A 780 -5.49 18.36 13.67
C TYR A 780 -6.82 18.48 12.91
N SER A 781 -7.92 18.15 13.56
CA SER A 781 -9.27 18.19 12.95
C SER A 781 -9.76 19.61 12.62
N SER A 782 -9.19 20.63 13.27
CA SER A 782 -9.40 22.05 12.99
C SER A 782 -8.65 22.53 11.75
N GLU A 783 -7.56 21.87 11.37
CA GLU A 783 -6.74 22.23 10.20
C GLU A 783 -7.42 21.80 8.90
N ALA A 784 -7.40 22.65 7.88
CA ALA A 784 -8.09 22.41 6.62
C ALA A 784 -7.48 21.25 5.83
N GLU A 785 -6.17 21.02 5.99
CA GLU A 785 -5.38 20.03 5.28
C GLU A 785 -5.70 18.61 5.72
N PHE A 786 -5.85 18.36 7.04
CA PHE A 786 -6.07 17.01 7.57
C PHE A 786 -7.54 16.58 7.56
N ARG A 787 -8.49 17.52 7.52
CA ARG A 787 -9.93 17.24 7.53
C ARG A 787 -10.40 16.30 6.40
N PRO A 788 -9.95 16.44 5.13
CA PRO A 788 -10.29 15.53 4.04
C PRO A 788 -9.84 14.07 4.26
N LEU A 789 -8.82 13.82 5.09
CA LEU A 789 -8.31 12.47 5.36
C LEU A 789 -9.22 11.66 6.31
N ALA A 790 -10.14 12.32 7.02
CA ALA A 790 -11.05 11.66 7.94
C ALA A 790 -11.97 10.64 7.25
N TYR A 791 -12.52 11.00 6.07
CA TYR A 791 -13.38 10.12 5.29
C TYR A 791 -12.67 8.83 4.82
N PRO A 792 -11.53 8.89 4.10
CA PRO A 792 -10.84 7.67 3.66
C PRO A 792 -10.38 6.82 4.84
N LEU A 793 -9.91 7.42 5.95
CA LEU A 793 -9.56 6.65 7.14
C LEU A 793 -10.79 5.94 7.75
N ALA A 794 -11.93 6.64 7.86
CA ALA A 794 -13.17 6.05 8.36
C ALA A 794 -13.65 4.87 7.49
N GLN A 795 -13.50 4.95 6.16
CA GLN A 795 -13.81 3.84 5.24
C GLN A 795 -12.91 2.63 5.49
N VAL A 796 -11.59 2.83 5.67
CA VAL A 796 -10.67 1.74 5.98
C VAL A 796 -11.03 1.09 7.32
N ILE A 797 -11.27 1.88 8.36
CA ILE A 797 -11.65 1.35 9.69
C ILE A 797 -12.97 0.57 9.61
N ASN A 798 -13.97 1.08 8.89
CA ASN A 798 -15.25 0.40 8.73
C ASN A 798 -15.11 -0.91 7.94
N GLY A 799 -14.27 -0.93 6.90
CA GLY A 799 -13.96 -2.14 6.14
C GLY A 799 -13.27 -3.21 6.99
N VAL A 800 -12.31 -2.83 7.85
CA VAL A 800 -11.69 -3.75 8.83
C VAL A 800 -12.72 -4.33 9.80
N ALA A 801 -13.63 -3.49 10.30
CA ALA A 801 -14.65 -3.89 11.25
C ALA A 801 -15.67 -4.91 10.66
N ARG A 802 -15.83 -4.93 9.34
CA ARG A 802 -16.77 -5.82 8.61
C ARG A 802 -16.11 -7.03 7.95
N LEU A 803 -14.77 -7.09 7.90
CA LEU A 803 -14.02 -8.10 7.15
C LEU A 803 -14.33 -9.55 7.56
N VAL A 804 -14.39 -9.84 8.86
CA VAL A 804 -14.76 -11.16 9.42
C VAL A 804 -15.69 -10.95 10.63
N PRO A 805 -17.02 -11.00 10.45
CA PRO A 805 -17.99 -10.70 11.51
C PRO A 805 -18.19 -11.89 12.47
N THR A 806 -17.11 -12.50 12.97
CA THR A 806 -17.19 -13.59 13.96
C THR A 806 -17.02 -13.07 15.38
N ALA A 807 -17.63 -13.74 16.36
CA ALA A 807 -17.52 -13.39 17.78
C ALA A 807 -16.06 -13.40 18.28
N ARG A 808 -15.17 -14.16 17.63
CA ARG A 808 -13.74 -14.20 17.97
C ARG A 808 -13.02 -12.87 17.75
N TYR A 809 -13.49 -12.04 16.82
CA TYR A 809 -12.91 -10.73 16.49
C TYR A 809 -13.71 -9.57 17.11
N PHE A 810 -14.58 -9.84 18.08
CA PHE A 810 -15.31 -8.81 18.82
C PHE A 810 -14.40 -7.70 19.39
N PRO A 811 -13.26 -8.00 20.06
CA PRO A 811 -12.38 -6.95 20.59
C PRO A 811 -11.88 -5.99 19.51
N LEU A 812 -11.51 -6.53 18.34
CA LEU A 812 -11.07 -5.75 17.19
C LEU A 812 -12.19 -4.86 16.64
N ARG A 813 -13.41 -5.40 16.47
CA ARG A 813 -14.56 -4.64 15.98
C ARG A 813 -14.91 -3.50 16.93
N LEU A 814 -14.85 -3.75 18.24
CA LEU A 814 -15.04 -2.73 19.27
C LEU A 814 -13.98 -1.62 19.19
N ARG A 815 -12.71 -1.99 18.98
CA ARG A 815 -11.60 -1.03 18.78
C ARG A 815 -11.83 -0.17 17.53
N CYS A 816 -12.35 -0.74 16.45
CA CYS A 816 -12.74 0.01 15.25
C CYS A 816 -13.89 0.99 15.54
N ALA A 817 -14.94 0.56 16.25
CA ALA A 817 -16.04 1.43 16.65
C ALA A 817 -15.56 2.62 17.50
N ARG A 818 -14.62 2.40 18.43
CA ARG A 818 -13.98 3.45 19.22
C ARG A 818 -13.23 4.47 18.36
N MET A 819 -12.46 4.00 17.38
CA MET A 819 -11.73 4.89 16.46
C MET A 819 -12.70 5.74 15.63
N LEU A 820 -13.81 5.16 15.14
CA LEU A 820 -14.84 5.88 14.41
C LEU A 820 -15.56 6.92 15.27
N ASN A 821 -15.90 6.59 16.52
CA ASN A 821 -16.50 7.54 17.47
C ASN A 821 -15.58 8.74 17.75
N ARG A 822 -14.27 8.52 17.92
CA ARG A 822 -13.29 9.60 18.10
C ARG A 822 -13.16 10.49 16.86
N LEU A 823 -13.17 9.89 15.67
CA LEU A 823 -13.18 10.66 14.41
C LEU A 823 -14.45 11.49 14.28
N ALA A 824 -15.62 10.94 14.60
CA ALA A 824 -16.89 11.66 14.55
C ALA A 824 -16.90 12.87 15.51
N GLU A 825 -16.47 12.67 16.75
CA GLU A 825 -16.41 13.72 17.78
C GLU A 825 -15.47 14.86 17.38
N SER A 826 -14.24 14.54 16.94
CA SER A 826 -13.23 15.54 16.57
C SER A 826 -13.56 16.31 15.29
N THR A 827 -14.09 15.63 14.27
CA THR A 827 -14.39 16.28 12.98
C THR A 827 -15.74 17.00 12.97
N GLY A 828 -16.60 16.73 13.96
CA GLY A 828 -17.99 17.16 13.98
C GLY A 828 -18.84 16.54 12.85
N SER A 829 -18.37 15.46 12.24
CA SER A 829 -19.04 14.79 11.11
C SER A 829 -19.78 13.54 11.58
N PHE A 830 -20.99 13.32 11.06
CA PHE A 830 -21.77 12.14 11.40
C PHE A 830 -21.17 10.88 10.77
N ILE A 831 -20.75 9.93 11.60
CA ILE A 831 -20.30 8.59 11.19
C ILE A 831 -21.26 7.56 11.79
N PRO A 832 -21.89 6.67 11.00
CA PRO A 832 -22.94 5.76 11.48
C PRO A 832 -22.39 4.55 12.26
N VAL A 833 -21.83 4.80 13.45
CA VAL A 833 -21.23 3.76 14.32
C VAL A 833 -22.28 2.88 14.99
N SER A 834 -23.50 3.41 15.20
CA SER A 834 -24.61 2.67 15.82
C SER A 834 -24.90 1.34 15.13
N ILE A 835 -24.90 1.28 13.80
CA ILE A 835 -25.15 0.05 13.03
C ILE A 835 -24.11 -1.02 13.36
N LEU A 836 -22.83 -0.66 13.37
CA LEU A 836 -21.73 -1.59 13.68
C LEU A 836 -21.85 -2.18 15.09
N LEU A 837 -22.21 -1.34 16.06
CA LEU A 837 -22.38 -1.74 17.46
C LEU A 837 -23.63 -2.61 17.68
N LEU A 838 -24.74 -2.29 17.01
CA LEU A 838 -25.97 -3.08 17.07
C LEU A 838 -25.78 -4.45 16.41
N ASP A 839 -25.06 -4.53 15.30
CA ASP A 839 -24.68 -5.81 14.67
C ASP A 839 -23.86 -6.70 15.61
N MET A 840 -23.03 -6.10 16.47
CA MET A 840 -22.26 -6.83 17.48
C MET A 840 -23.15 -7.41 18.59
N LEU A 841 -24.34 -6.87 18.83
CA LEU A 841 -25.32 -7.45 19.78
C LEU A 841 -26.04 -8.68 19.20
N GLY A 842 -26.06 -8.85 17.88
CA GLY A 842 -26.71 -9.99 17.20
C GLY A 842 -25.95 -11.33 17.30
N MET A 843 -24.85 -11.40 18.06
CA MET A 843 -24.07 -12.63 18.21
C MET A 843 -24.83 -13.68 19.03
N LYS A 844 -24.83 -14.93 18.56
CA LYS A 844 -25.56 -16.06 19.19
C LYS A 844 -25.17 -16.25 20.66
N GLU A 845 -23.92 -15.96 21.00
CA GLU A 845 -23.35 -16.06 22.33
C GLU A 845 -23.98 -15.09 23.33
N LEU A 846 -24.48 -13.92 22.89
CA LEU A 846 -25.09 -12.91 23.78
C LEU A 846 -26.59 -13.17 24.06
N HIS A 847 -27.24 -14.04 23.26
CA HIS A 847 -28.64 -14.40 23.43
C HIS A 847 -28.87 -15.59 24.38
N ARG A 848 -27.79 -16.31 24.75
CA ARG A 848 -27.84 -17.52 25.58
C ARG A 848 -27.03 -17.35 26.87
N PRO A 849 -27.44 -18.01 27.97
CA PRO A 849 -26.64 -18.01 29.21
C PRO A 849 -25.25 -18.63 28.97
N PRO A 850 -24.23 -18.20 29.74
CA PRO A 850 -22.86 -18.64 29.56
C PRO A 850 -22.72 -20.11 29.93
N THR A 851 -22.07 -20.89 29.08
CA THR A 851 -21.82 -22.33 29.32
C THR A 851 -20.42 -22.62 29.83
N GLY A 852 -19.53 -21.63 29.89
CA GLY A 852 -18.10 -21.77 30.18
C GLY A 852 -17.65 -21.25 31.56
N GLY A 853 -18.57 -21.14 32.53
CA GLY A 853 -18.26 -20.62 33.88
C GLY A 853 -18.01 -19.10 33.92
N ILE A 854 -17.45 -18.61 35.04
CA ILE A 854 -17.22 -17.16 35.26
C ILE A 854 -16.12 -16.63 34.32
N GLY A 855 -15.03 -17.39 34.13
CA GLY A 855 -13.88 -17.01 33.31
C GLY A 855 -12.97 -15.96 33.98
N LYS A 856 -11.76 -15.77 33.45
CA LYS A 856 -10.87 -14.66 33.86
C LYS A 856 -11.36 -13.34 33.24
N GLY A 857 -11.17 -12.22 33.94
CA GLY A 857 -11.41 -10.89 33.37
C GLY A 857 -10.54 -10.66 32.14
N ILE A 858 -11.11 -10.09 31.08
CA ILE A 858 -10.44 -9.94 29.78
C ILE A 858 -10.38 -8.46 29.46
N ASN A 859 -9.16 -7.98 29.25
CA ASN A 859 -8.97 -6.65 28.70
C ASN A 859 -9.17 -6.71 27.17
N LEU A 860 -10.32 -6.21 26.69
CA LEU A 860 -10.62 -6.16 25.26
C LEU A 860 -9.72 -5.18 24.48
N PHE A 861 -8.97 -4.31 25.17
CA PHE A 861 -8.08 -3.34 24.52
C PHE A 861 -6.72 -3.93 24.15
N THR A 862 -6.25 -4.96 24.87
CA THR A 862 -4.96 -5.63 24.64
C THR A 862 -5.09 -6.94 23.87
N THR A 863 -6.29 -7.25 23.37
CA THR A 863 -6.59 -8.48 22.64
C THR A 863 -7.22 -8.14 21.29
N LEU A 864 -6.75 -8.74 20.19
CA LEU A 864 -7.40 -8.61 18.88
C LEU A 864 -8.34 -9.78 18.56
N LYS A 865 -7.99 -10.99 19.03
CA LYS A 865 -8.69 -12.24 18.77
C LYS A 865 -8.80 -13.07 20.04
N VAL A 866 -10.01 -13.55 20.35
CA VAL A 866 -10.24 -14.44 21.51
C VAL A 866 -10.32 -15.91 21.12
N ALA A 867 -9.98 -16.79 22.07
CA ALA A 867 -10.11 -18.24 21.93
C ALA A 867 -11.58 -18.70 21.99
N LYS A 868 -11.92 -19.83 21.35
CA LYS A 868 -13.30 -20.36 21.30
C LYS A 868 -13.87 -20.65 22.70
N VAL A 869 -13.02 -21.10 23.64
CA VAL A 869 -13.41 -21.38 25.03
C VAL A 869 -13.85 -20.11 25.76
N THR A 870 -13.12 -19.02 25.52
CA THR A 870 -13.33 -17.71 26.15
C THR A 870 -14.66 -17.08 25.77
N LEU A 871 -15.19 -17.36 24.57
CA LEU A 871 -16.49 -16.85 24.12
C LEU A 871 -17.67 -17.30 25.00
N LYS A 872 -17.52 -18.44 25.68
CA LYS A 872 -18.58 -19.06 26.49
C LYS A 872 -18.56 -18.59 27.95
N THR A 873 -17.59 -17.78 28.35
CA THR A 873 -17.45 -17.33 29.74
C THR A 873 -18.39 -16.17 30.05
N ARG A 874 -18.81 -16.07 31.30
CA ARG A 874 -19.65 -14.97 31.79
C ARG A 874 -18.93 -13.63 31.67
N ALA A 875 -17.67 -13.55 32.11
CA ALA A 875 -16.88 -12.33 32.10
C ALA A 875 -16.75 -11.73 30.69
N PHE A 876 -16.57 -12.55 29.66
CA PHE A 876 -16.50 -12.07 28.27
C PHE A 876 -17.84 -11.50 27.79
N GLN A 877 -18.95 -12.21 28.03
CA GLN A 877 -20.27 -11.74 27.61
C GLN A 877 -20.68 -10.42 28.28
N GLU A 878 -20.40 -10.28 29.59
CA GLU A 878 -20.68 -9.05 30.34
C GLU A 878 -19.84 -7.88 29.83
N GLU A 879 -18.55 -8.09 29.63
CA GLU A 879 -17.65 -7.06 29.11
C GLU A 879 -18.02 -6.61 27.68
N CYS A 880 -18.49 -7.55 26.84
CA CYS A 880 -19.02 -7.22 25.51
C CYS A 880 -20.22 -6.27 25.59
N ILE A 881 -21.17 -6.56 26.48
CA ILE A 881 -22.38 -5.75 26.66
C ILE A 881 -22.03 -4.38 27.22
N TYR A 882 -21.23 -4.32 28.29
CA TYR A 882 -20.82 -3.05 28.87
C TYR A 882 -20.08 -2.17 27.86
N SER A 883 -19.13 -2.74 27.13
CA SER A 883 -18.39 -2.03 26.09
C SER A 883 -19.28 -1.53 24.94
N VAL A 884 -20.27 -2.30 24.49
CA VAL A 884 -21.20 -1.86 23.44
C VAL A 884 -22.12 -0.75 23.94
N VAL A 885 -22.66 -0.87 25.15
CA VAL A 885 -23.49 0.16 25.78
C VAL A 885 -22.70 1.46 25.93
N GLU A 886 -21.47 1.39 26.43
CA GLU A 886 -20.57 2.54 26.52
C GLU A 886 -20.37 3.22 25.16
N GLN A 887 -19.98 2.47 24.13
CA GLN A 887 -19.68 3.06 22.82
C GLN A 887 -20.93 3.56 22.08
N LEU A 888 -22.09 2.93 22.30
CA LEU A 888 -23.34 3.38 21.71
C LEU A 888 -23.86 4.64 22.41
N ALA A 889 -23.74 4.70 23.74
CA ALA A 889 -24.07 5.89 24.52
C ALA A 889 -23.16 7.07 24.13
N GLU A 890 -21.85 6.83 24.01
CA GLU A 890 -20.87 7.82 23.54
C GLU A 890 -21.25 8.35 22.15
N HIS A 891 -21.53 7.44 21.20
CA HIS A 891 -21.95 7.80 19.85
C HIS A 891 -23.20 8.68 19.83
N LEU A 892 -24.25 8.30 20.57
CA LEU A 892 -25.50 9.06 20.62
C LEU A 892 -25.35 10.40 21.36
N SER A 893 -24.50 10.45 22.39
CA SER A 893 -24.24 11.67 23.17
C SER A 893 -23.62 12.78 22.33
N GLN A 894 -22.77 12.44 21.35
CA GLN A 894 -22.20 13.41 20.40
C GLN A 894 -23.27 14.22 19.65
N TRP A 895 -24.44 13.61 19.41
CA TRP A 895 -25.57 14.20 18.71
C TRP A 895 -26.70 14.60 19.64
N SER A 896 -26.50 14.54 20.96
CA SER A 896 -27.56 14.75 21.95
C SER A 896 -28.19 16.13 21.92
N TYR A 897 -27.50 17.12 21.36
CA TYR A 897 -27.98 18.50 21.17
C TYR A 897 -28.46 18.79 19.74
N SER A 898 -28.39 17.80 18.84
CA SER A 898 -28.88 17.98 17.47
C SER A 898 -30.40 18.10 17.46
N ILE A 899 -30.93 19.04 16.66
CA ILE A 899 -32.38 19.16 16.43
C ILE A 899 -32.99 17.87 15.82
N ALA A 900 -32.17 17.06 15.14
CA ALA A 900 -32.53 15.79 14.52
C ALA A 900 -32.28 14.55 15.42
N PHE A 901 -31.95 14.77 16.71
CA PHE A 901 -31.61 13.67 17.62
C PHE A 901 -32.75 12.65 17.75
N PHE A 902 -34.00 13.10 17.78
CA PHE A 902 -35.17 12.22 17.86
C PHE A 902 -35.17 11.19 16.72
N GLU A 903 -34.97 11.65 15.49
CA GLU A 903 -34.92 10.80 14.29
C GLU A 903 -33.70 9.85 14.33
N LEU A 904 -32.54 10.34 14.78
CA LEU A 904 -31.32 9.54 14.93
C LEU A 904 -31.47 8.43 15.98
N ALA A 905 -32.25 8.66 17.04
CA ALA A 905 -32.41 7.75 18.16
C ALA A 905 -33.38 6.58 17.89
N VAL A 906 -34.28 6.70 16.89
CA VAL A 906 -35.34 5.70 16.64
C VAL A 906 -34.78 4.31 16.37
N ILE A 907 -33.86 4.18 15.39
CA ILE A 907 -33.33 2.88 14.96
C ILE A 907 -32.58 2.19 16.11
N PRO A 908 -31.63 2.85 16.82
CA PRO A 908 -30.98 2.26 17.99
C PRO A 908 -31.97 1.80 19.06
N VAL A 909 -32.98 2.62 19.40
CA VAL A 909 -33.97 2.25 20.43
C VAL A 909 -34.78 1.02 20.03
N VAL A 910 -35.20 0.91 18.76
CA VAL A 910 -35.95 -0.24 18.26
C VAL A 910 -35.09 -1.51 18.32
N GLN A 911 -33.84 -1.44 17.86
CA GLN A 911 -32.93 -2.59 17.86
C GLN A 911 -32.55 -3.04 19.28
N LEU A 912 -32.33 -2.10 20.21
CA LEU A 912 -32.08 -2.42 21.62
C LEU A 912 -33.30 -3.11 22.26
N LYS A 913 -34.53 -2.68 21.95
CA LYS A 913 -35.75 -3.37 22.40
C LYS A 913 -35.86 -4.78 21.81
N ASN A 914 -35.53 -4.96 20.54
CA ASN A 914 -35.53 -6.27 19.89
C ASN A 914 -34.48 -7.20 20.53
N PHE A 915 -33.29 -6.70 20.83
CA PHE A 915 -32.27 -7.44 21.58
C PHE A 915 -32.79 -7.90 22.95
N CYS A 916 -33.43 -7.00 23.71
CA CYS A 916 -34.05 -7.35 25.00
C CYS A 916 -35.11 -8.45 24.88
N LYS A 917 -35.92 -8.47 23.80
CA LYS A 917 -36.89 -9.53 23.54
C LYS A 917 -36.23 -10.86 23.17
N ALA A 918 -35.10 -10.82 22.46
CA ALA A 918 -34.41 -12.00 21.96
C ALA A 918 -33.46 -12.66 22.98
N THR A 919 -32.87 -11.89 23.90
CA THR A 919 -31.93 -12.43 24.89
C THR A 919 -32.63 -13.09 26.07
N LYS A 920 -32.16 -14.29 26.45
CA LYS A 920 -32.64 -15.04 27.63
C LYS A 920 -31.93 -14.64 28.92
N VAL A 921 -31.02 -13.66 28.88
CA VAL A 921 -30.12 -13.31 29.98
C VAL A 921 -30.59 -12.02 30.65
N GLU A 922 -31.24 -12.12 31.81
CA GLU A 922 -31.89 -10.97 32.47
C GLU A 922 -30.94 -9.84 32.87
N ARG A 923 -29.69 -10.17 33.24
CA ARG A 923 -28.67 -9.17 33.62
C ARG A 923 -28.40 -8.14 32.52
N PHE A 924 -28.58 -8.50 31.24
CA PHE A 924 -28.39 -7.57 30.12
C PHE A 924 -29.57 -6.63 29.94
N HIS A 925 -30.78 -7.02 30.39
CA HIS A 925 -31.97 -6.17 30.27
C HIS A 925 -31.84 -4.88 31.07
N ARG A 926 -31.20 -4.92 32.25
CA ARG A 926 -31.03 -3.74 33.11
C ARG A 926 -30.24 -2.65 32.39
N GLU A 927 -29.04 -2.99 31.90
CA GLU A 927 -28.15 -2.03 31.23
C GLU A 927 -28.78 -1.47 29.94
N MET A 928 -29.44 -2.33 29.15
CA MET A 928 -30.10 -1.88 27.91
C MET A 928 -31.33 -1.01 28.17
N ARG A 929 -32.14 -1.32 29.20
CA ARG A 929 -33.29 -0.50 29.58
C ARG A 929 -32.85 0.86 30.12
N GLU A 930 -31.78 0.90 30.91
CA GLU A 930 -31.19 2.16 31.40
C GLU A 930 -30.76 3.04 30.23
N LEU A 931 -30.02 2.50 29.25
CA LEU A 931 -29.65 3.25 28.04
C LEU A 931 -30.88 3.73 27.24
N ILE A 932 -31.88 2.86 27.01
CA ILE A 932 -33.12 3.23 26.30
C ILE A 932 -33.84 4.37 27.02
N GLN A 933 -33.90 4.33 28.35
CA GLN A 933 -34.55 5.37 29.16
C GLN A 933 -33.84 6.71 28.97
N GLN A 934 -32.50 6.73 29.03
CA GLN A 934 -31.72 7.95 28.86
C GLN A 934 -31.82 8.54 27.44
N VAL A 935 -31.82 7.67 26.41
CA VAL A 935 -32.00 8.10 25.01
C VAL A 935 -33.40 8.69 24.78
N LYS A 936 -34.44 8.11 25.39
CA LYS A 936 -35.80 8.67 25.34
C LYS A 936 -35.92 10.00 26.08
N ALA A 937 -35.36 10.09 27.29
CA ALA A 937 -35.35 11.33 28.06
C ALA A 937 -34.65 12.47 27.29
N ASN A 938 -33.55 12.16 26.59
CA ASN A 938 -32.90 13.13 25.72
C ASN A 938 -33.75 13.51 24.49
N SER A 939 -34.48 12.56 23.92
CA SER A 939 -35.40 12.84 22.82
C SER A 939 -36.55 13.76 23.24
N GLU A 940 -37.09 13.56 24.44
CA GLU A 940 -38.11 14.42 25.04
C GLU A 940 -37.56 15.83 25.34
N PHE A 941 -36.34 15.90 25.89
CA PHE A 941 -35.62 17.17 26.11
C PHE A 941 -35.46 17.97 24.81
N ILE A 942 -35.03 17.32 23.73
CA ILE A 942 -34.86 17.98 22.42
C ILE A 942 -36.20 18.37 21.81
N ASN A 943 -37.20 17.51 21.84
CA ASN A 943 -38.52 17.81 21.27
C ASN A 943 -39.20 18.99 22.00
N ALA A 944 -39.08 19.09 23.33
CA ALA A 944 -39.59 20.23 24.08
C ALA A 944 -38.96 21.56 23.63
N ARG A 945 -37.65 21.56 23.36
CA ARG A 945 -36.92 22.74 22.85
C ARG A 945 -37.20 23.01 21.37
N ARG A 946 -37.35 21.97 20.56
CA ARG A 946 -37.70 22.07 19.13
C ARG A 946 -39.06 22.74 18.93
N LEU A 947 -40.03 22.51 19.82
CA LEU A 947 -41.34 23.17 19.80
C LEU A 947 -41.26 24.69 20.04
N SER A 948 -40.23 25.17 20.75
CA SER A 948 -40.02 26.60 21.02
C SER A 948 -39.31 27.37 19.89
N VAL A 949 -38.87 26.67 18.85
CA VAL A 949 -38.10 27.23 17.73
C VAL A 949 -39.01 27.53 16.54
N ARG A 950 -38.76 28.64 15.83
CA ARG A 950 -39.52 29.07 14.64
C ARG A 950 -38.70 29.14 13.34
N PHE A 951 -37.46 28.68 13.34
CA PHE A 951 -36.61 28.69 12.14
C PHE A 951 -36.75 27.38 11.33
N PRO A 952 -36.66 27.42 10.00
CA PRO A 952 -36.63 26.21 9.17
C PRO A 952 -35.30 25.44 9.32
N PRO A 953 -35.24 24.13 9.00
CA PRO A 953 -34.03 23.31 9.16
C PRO A 953 -32.78 23.81 8.40
N ASN A 954 -32.98 24.59 7.33
CA ASN A 954 -31.90 25.15 6.51
C ASN A 954 -31.42 26.54 6.98
N ASP A 955 -32.01 27.09 8.05
CA ASP A 955 -31.57 28.36 8.64
C ASP A 955 -30.22 28.16 9.35
N PRO A 956 -29.23 29.06 9.19
CA PRO A 956 -27.98 29.04 9.96
C PRO A 956 -28.19 28.94 11.48
N LYS A 957 -29.32 29.45 12.00
CA LYS A 957 -29.70 29.34 13.42
C LYS A 957 -29.92 27.90 13.89
N ALA A 958 -30.13 26.95 13.00
CA ALA A 958 -30.21 25.53 13.31
C ALA A 958 -28.87 24.96 13.78
N ALA A 959 -27.74 25.51 13.31
CA ALA A 959 -26.41 25.12 13.77
C ALA A 959 -26.13 25.60 15.20
N SER A 960 -26.69 26.76 15.58
CA SER A 960 -26.58 27.32 16.94
C SER A 960 -27.63 26.80 17.93
N PHE A 961 -28.38 25.75 17.56
CA PHE A 961 -29.42 25.19 18.43
C PHE A 961 -28.81 24.57 19.70
N LEU A 962 -29.22 25.06 20.87
CA LEU A 962 -28.79 24.61 22.20
C LEU A 962 -27.25 24.66 22.43
N GLU A 963 -26.56 25.64 21.85
CA GLU A 963 -25.10 25.81 22.09
C GLU A 963 -24.76 26.08 23.56
N VAL A 964 -25.53 26.90 24.27
CA VAL A 964 -25.31 27.20 25.70
C VAL A 964 -25.51 25.94 26.57
N GLU A 965 -26.53 25.14 26.26
CA GLU A 965 -26.79 23.87 26.94
C GLU A 965 -25.75 22.80 26.60
N LYS A 966 -25.14 22.87 25.40
CA LYS A 966 -24.02 22.03 24.96
C LYS A 966 -22.74 22.36 25.73
N GLU A 967 -22.45 23.64 25.94
CA GLU A 967 -21.30 24.09 26.76
C GLU A 967 -21.44 23.65 28.23
N SER A 968 -22.64 23.77 28.80
CA SER A 968 -22.93 23.34 30.17
C SER A 968 -23.12 21.82 30.35
N ARG A 969 -23.07 21.04 29.26
CA ARG A 969 -23.26 19.57 29.24
C ARG A 969 -24.52 19.10 30.01
N SER A 970 -25.60 19.87 29.92
CA SER A 970 -26.82 19.67 30.71
C SER A 970 -27.79 18.60 30.19
N SER A 971 -27.51 17.94 29.05
CA SER A 971 -28.43 16.95 28.49
C SER A 971 -28.45 15.66 29.33
N PRO A 972 -29.61 14.99 29.49
CA PRO A 972 -29.70 13.73 30.24
C PRO A 972 -28.72 12.66 29.74
N LEU A 973 -28.52 12.59 28.42
CA LEU A 973 -27.62 11.61 27.82
C LEU A 973 -26.14 11.97 28.05
N SER A 974 -25.77 13.25 27.98
CA SER A 974 -24.40 13.70 28.30
C SER A 974 -24.00 13.38 29.74
N GLN A 975 -24.91 13.61 30.70
CA GLN A 975 -24.68 13.29 32.12
C GLN A 975 -24.55 11.78 32.36
N TYR A 976 -25.39 10.99 31.70
CA TYR A 976 -25.32 9.54 31.75
C TYR A 976 -23.98 9.01 31.20
N VAL A 977 -23.52 9.53 30.05
CA VAL A 977 -22.22 9.15 29.47
C VAL A 977 -21.06 9.50 30.40
N ALA A 978 -21.09 10.65 31.08
CA ALA A 978 -20.05 11.01 32.05
C ALA A 978 -19.97 9.97 33.20
N THR A 979 -21.13 9.50 33.69
CA THR A 979 -21.19 8.45 34.72
C THR A 979 -20.70 7.10 34.19
N LEU A 980 -21.04 6.75 32.94
CA LEU A 980 -20.53 5.54 32.29
C LEU A 980 -19.02 5.56 32.12
N ARG A 981 -18.42 6.69 31.73
CA ARG A 981 -16.96 6.85 31.62
C ARG A 981 -16.25 6.59 32.95
N LEU A 982 -16.78 7.11 34.06
CA LEU A 982 -16.24 6.85 35.41
C LEU A 982 -16.31 5.36 35.78
N ARG A 983 -17.47 4.72 35.55
CA ARG A 983 -17.64 3.27 35.79
C ARG A 983 -16.68 2.44 34.94
N ALA A 984 -16.47 2.82 33.67
CA ALA A 984 -15.54 2.15 32.76
C ALA A 984 -14.09 2.24 33.24
N GLN A 985 -13.68 3.42 33.76
CA GLN A 985 -12.34 3.63 34.31
C GLN A 985 -12.10 2.76 35.55
N GLN A 986 -13.05 2.75 36.51
CA GLN A 986 -12.97 1.89 37.70
C GLN A 986 -12.88 0.39 37.34
N ARG A 987 -13.62 -0.06 36.32
CA ARG A 987 -13.50 -1.43 35.79
C ARG A 987 -12.13 -1.70 35.18
N SER A 988 -11.58 -0.78 34.40
CA SER A 988 -10.25 -0.93 33.82
C SER A 988 -9.17 -1.02 34.89
N ASP A 989 -9.24 -0.19 35.93
CA ASP A 989 -8.25 -0.15 37.02
C ASP A 989 -8.27 -1.46 37.83
N SER A 990 -9.46 -1.98 38.18
CA SER A 990 -9.60 -3.28 38.87
C SER A 990 -9.12 -4.48 38.04
N ILE A 991 -9.26 -4.45 36.71
CA ILE A 991 -8.72 -5.49 35.82
C ILE A 991 -7.18 -5.45 35.80
N VAL A 992 -6.58 -4.26 35.87
CA VAL A 992 -5.12 -4.10 35.93
C VAL A 992 -4.59 -4.60 37.27
N GLU A 993 -5.20 -4.21 38.39
CA GLU A 993 -4.80 -4.65 39.74
C GLU A 993 -4.87 -6.17 39.91
N SER A 994 -5.95 -6.81 39.42
CA SER A 994 -6.11 -8.27 39.48
C SER A 994 -5.14 -9.04 38.57
N SER A 995 -4.48 -8.39 37.60
CA SER A 995 -3.50 -9.00 36.70
C SER A 995 -2.05 -8.96 37.21
N VAL A 996 -1.77 -8.18 38.27
CA VAL A 996 -0.42 -7.98 38.84
C VAL A 996 -0.08 -8.97 39.96
N LEU A 997 -1.06 -9.70 40.50
CA LEU A 997 -0.84 -10.71 41.55
C LEU A 997 -0.73 -12.12 40.97
N VAL A 998 0.42 -12.50 40.39
CA VAL A 998 1.08 -13.83 40.43
C VAL A 998 2.44 -13.68 39.74
N GLY A 999 3.53 -13.72 40.52
CA GLY A 999 4.91 -13.76 40.02
C GLY A 999 5.90 -13.43 41.14
N GLU A 1000 6.47 -14.46 41.75
CA GLU A 1000 7.59 -14.40 42.70
C GLU A 1000 8.79 -13.70 42.05
N ASP A 1001 9.15 -12.52 42.54
CA ASP A 1001 10.51 -11.97 42.62
C ASP A 1001 10.44 -10.58 43.28
N SER A 1002 9.98 -10.54 44.53
CA SER A 1002 10.27 -9.41 45.43
C SER A 1002 11.36 -9.84 46.39
N SER A 1003 12.60 -9.88 45.91
CA SER A 1003 13.78 -9.83 46.77
C SER A 1003 14.80 -8.90 46.14
N ILE A 1004 15.57 -8.23 47.01
CA ILE A 1004 16.63 -7.25 46.71
C ILE A 1004 16.14 -5.80 46.60
N PHE A 1005 15.62 -5.27 47.71
CA PHE A 1005 16.13 -3.98 48.20
C PHE A 1005 16.68 -4.23 49.61
N GLY A 1006 18.00 -4.37 49.68
CA GLY A 1006 18.75 -4.43 50.92
C GLY A 1006 19.74 -3.27 50.98
N SER A 1007 19.62 -2.50 52.07
CA SER A 1007 20.61 -1.63 52.72
C SER A 1007 21.13 -0.41 51.90
N ASN A 1008 21.36 0.78 52.46
CA ASN A 1008 21.70 1.13 53.83
C ASN A 1008 21.51 2.65 54.06
N THR A 1009 20.91 3.00 55.20
CA THR A 1009 21.30 4.05 56.18
C THR A 1009 21.70 5.49 55.76
N SER A 1010 20.92 6.46 56.27
CA SER A 1010 21.39 7.62 57.06
C SER A 1010 20.21 8.22 57.86
N LYS A 1011 20.05 7.88 59.15
CA LYS A 1011 20.49 8.62 60.35
C LYS A 1011 19.86 10.00 60.57
N ASN A 1012 19.13 10.08 61.70
CA ASN A 1012 18.97 11.22 62.64
C ASN A 1012 18.15 12.43 62.11
N THR A 1013 17.25 13.06 62.88
CA THR A 1013 17.01 13.06 64.33
C THR A 1013 15.62 13.66 64.63
N GLU A 1014 15.11 13.26 65.81
CA GLU A 1014 14.28 14.05 66.75
C GLU A 1014 12.76 14.15 66.56
N GLU A 1015 12.08 13.24 67.26
CA GLU A 1015 11.21 13.54 68.43
C GLU A 1015 10.02 14.48 68.23
N ASN A 1016 8.80 13.94 68.34
CA ASN A 1016 8.07 14.02 69.62
C ASN A 1016 6.73 13.26 69.64
N GLU A 1017 6.47 12.67 70.81
CA GLU A 1017 5.24 12.14 71.39
C GLU A 1017 4.87 10.65 71.15
N GLU A 1018 5.46 9.84 72.05
CA GLU A 1018 5.01 8.53 72.54
C GLU A 1018 3.70 8.63 73.36
N MET A 1019 2.82 7.63 73.24
CA MET A 1019 2.58 6.64 74.31
C MET A 1019 1.56 5.58 73.87
N ASP A 1020 2.06 4.35 73.71
CA ASP A 1020 1.35 3.07 73.86
C ASP A 1020 0.75 2.95 75.29
N ALA A 1021 -0.17 2.06 75.67
CA ALA A 1021 -0.33 0.67 75.29
C ALA A 1021 -1.70 0.11 75.73
N GLU A 1022 -2.12 -0.94 74.99
CA GLU A 1022 -2.80 -2.18 75.40
C GLU A 1022 -3.64 -2.25 76.69
N GLU A 1023 -4.90 -2.67 76.55
CA GLU A 1023 -5.38 -4.04 76.84
C GLU A 1023 -6.92 -4.10 76.71
N GLY A 1024 -7.46 -5.27 76.34
CA GLY A 1024 -8.87 -5.58 76.64
C GLY A 1024 -9.65 -6.26 75.51
N ALA A 1025 -9.69 -7.58 75.59
CA ALA A 1025 -10.36 -8.50 74.69
C ALA A 1025 -11.91 -8.57 74.85
N VAL A 1026 -12.47 -9.48 74.04
CA VAL A 1026 -13.68 -10.31 74.23
C VAL A 1026 -14.95 -9.82 73.48
N VAL A 1027 -15.44 -10.63 72.51
CA VAL A 1027 -16.65 -11.48 72.63
C VAL A 1027 -16.91 -12.24 71.31
N PHE A 1028 -17.04 -13.57 71.45
CA PHE A 1028 -17.49 -14.58 70.49
C PHE A 1028 -18.96 -14.42 70.07
N SER A 1029 -19.32 -14.93 68.88
CA SER A 1029 -20.29 -16.05 68.79
C SER A 1029 -20.36 -16.67 67.38
N SER A 1030 -20.47 -17.99 67.39
CA SER A 1030 -20.45 -19.01 66.33
C SER A 1030 -21.81 -19.31 65.69
N SER A 1031 -21.85 -20.01 64.54
CA SER A 1031 -22.45 -21.37 64.51
C SER A 1031 -22.28 -22.20 63.22
N TRP A 1032 -21.83 -23.44 63.46
CA TRP A 1032 -22.26 -24.73 62.87
C TRP A 1032 -21.37 -25.40 61.80
N LEU A 1033 -20.51 -26.29 62.33
CA LEU A 1033 -19.82 -27.46 61.78
C LEU A 1033 -20.79 -28.67 61.72
N PRO A 1034 -20.50 -29.85 61.08
CA PRO A 1034 -19.23 -30.59 61.08
C PRO A 1034 -18.82 -31.21 59.72
N GLY A 1035 -17.64 -31.78 59.49
CA GLY A 1035 -16.48 -32.11 60.30
C GLY A 1035 -15.52 -32.99 59.50
N LYS A 1036 -14.22 -32.68 59.64
CA LYS A 1036 -12.98 -33.49 59.48
C LYS A 1036 -13.09 -35.00 59.19
N ASN A 1037 -12.19 -35.58 58.36
CA ASN A 1037 -10.84 -36.05 58.78
C ASN A 1037 -10.06 -36.87 57.70
N SER A 1038 -8.75 -36.57 57.61
CA SER A 1038 -7.55 -37.44 57.52
C SER A 1038 -7.48 -38.71 56.63
N ARG A 1039 -6.39 -38.86 55.86
CA ARG A 1039 -5.19 -39.69 56.19
C ARG A 1039 -4.22 -39.87 55.02
N SER A 1040 -2.95 -39.93 55.39
CA SER A 1040 -1.75 -40.35 54.66
C SER A 1040 -1.76 -41.83 54.22
N GLY A 1041 -1.11 -42.15 53.09
CA GLY A 1041 -0.73 -43.52 52.72
C GLY A 1041 0.00 -43.59 51.39
N GLY A 1042 1.25 -44.08 51.38
CA GLY A 1042 2.18 -43.98 50.26
C GLY A 1042 2.26 -45.18 49.29
N LYS A 1043 3.27 -45.04 48.41
CA LYS A 1043 3.95 -46.01 47.52
C LYS A 1043 3.37 -46.31 46.11
N LYS A 1044 4.10 -45.77 45.13
CA LYS A 1044 4.71 -46.38 43.92
C LYS A 1044 3.92 -47.43 43.13
N SER A 1045 3.71 -47.17 41.83
CA SER A 1045 4.06 -48.11 40.74
C SER A 1045 3.87 -47.53 39.32
N LYS A 1046 5.00 -47.48 38.59
CA LYS A 1046 5.25 -47.72 37.15
C LYS A 1046 4.56 -46.91 36.03
N HIS A 1047 5.45 -46.31 35.23
CA HIS A 1047 5.38 -45.98 33.81
C HIS A 1047 4.41 -46.81 32.95
N SER A 1048 3.69 -46.10 32.08
CA SER A 1048 3.73 -46.41 30.65
C SER A 1048 3.75 -45.11 29.86
N ASN A 1049 4.71 -45.04 28.95
CA ASN A 1049 5.02 -43.94 28.07
C ASN A 1049 4.20 -44.12 26.78
N LYS A 1050 3.40 -43.13 26.37
CA LYS A 1050 2.96 -42.98 24.98
C LYS A 1050 2.88 -41.49 24.64
N ASN A 1051 3.93 -41.04 23.97
CA ASN A 1051 3.95 -39.80 23.20
C ASN A 1051 2.83 -39.85 22.15
N GLN A 1052 1.93 -38.86 22.17
CA GLN A 1052 1.21 -38.39 21.00
C GLN A 1052 1.57 -36.91 20.79
N PRO A 1053 1.88 -36.48 19.56
CA PRO A 1053 2.18 -35.08 19.26
C PRO A 1053 0.91 -34.22 19.42
N PRO A 1054 1.04 -32.90 19.64
CA PRO A 1054 -0.10 -32.02 19.79
C PRO A 1054 -0.91 -32.00 18.48
N GLU A 1055 -2.21 -32.26 18.59
CA GLU A 1055 -3.17 -32.20 17.50
C GLU A 1055 -3.11 -30.82 16.82
N GLN A 1056 -2.90 -30.83 15.51
CA GLN A 1056 -3.08 -29.68 14.63
C GLN A 1056 -4.59 -29.46 14.49
N ASP A 1057 -5.11 -28.39 15.11
CA ASP A 1057 -6.46 -27.90 14.85
C ASP A 1057 -6.52 -27.29 13.44
N GLU A 1058 -6.84 -28.12 12.45
CA GLU A 1058 -7.29 -27.70 11.13
C GLU A 1058 -8.71 -27.12 11.24
N ASP A 1059 -8.85 -25.80 11.27
CA ASP A 1059 -10.13 -25.14 10.97
C ASP A 1059 -10.38 -25.27 9.46
N VAL A 1060 -11.04 -26.36 9.06
CA VAL A 1060 -11.73 -26.50 7.77
C VAL A 1060 -12.76 -25.38 7.67
N VAL A 1061 -12.69 -24.62 6.57
CA VAL A 1061 -13.76 -23.69 6.19
C VAL A 1061 -14.95 -24.57 5.85
N GLU A 1062 -15.91 -24.70 6.77
CA GLU A 1062 -17.16 -25.41 6.51
C GLU A 1062 -17.80 -24.84 5.24
N GLU A 1063 -17.87 -25.69 4.23
CA GLU A 1063 -18.72 -25.53 3.06
C GLU A 1063 -20.16 -25.31 3.54
N LEU A 1064 -20.73 -24.16 3.18
CA LEU A 1064 -22.18 -23.95 3.21
C LEU A 1064 -22.80 -24.80 2.10
N VAL A 1065 -23.01 -26.08 2.39
CA VAL A 1065 -23.90 -26.98 1.65
C VAL A 1065 -25.33 -26.53 1.93
N LEU A 1066 -25.99 -25.94 0.94
CA LEU A 1066 -27.45 -25.83 0.92
C LEU A 1066 -27.99 -27.18 0.45
N SER A 1067 -28.66 -27.89 1.34
CA SER A 1067 -29.42 -29.11 1.05
C SER A 1067 -30.56 -28.81 0.09
N SER A 1068 -30.59 -29.53 -1.01
CA SER A 1068 -31.74 -29.73 -1.89
C SER A 1068 -32.68 -30.81 -1.32
N ASP A 1069 -33.96 -30.68 -1.71
CA ASP A 1069 -35.06 -31.66 -1.68
C ASP A 1069 -35.69 -31.94 -0.29
N GLU A 1070 -37.01 -31.95 -0.07
CA GLU A 1070 -38.22 -32.22 -0.88
C GLU A 1070 -39.34 -31.22 -0.45
N ASP A 1071 -40.29 -30.79 -1.30
CA ASP A 1071 -41.54 -31.50 -1.61
C ASP A 1071 -42.22 -30.89 -2.86
N ASP A 1072 -42.66 -31.76 -3.79
CA ASP A 1072 -43.51 -31.46 -4.95
C ASP A 1072 -45.00 -31.82 -4.67
N GLU A 1073 -45.89 -30.96 -5.20
CA GLU A 1073 -47.28 -31.21 -5.67
C GLU A 1073 -48.38 -31.58 -4.63
N ASP A 1074 -49.61 -31.05 -4.60
CA ASP A 1074 -50.43 -30.39 -5.63
C ASP A 1074 -51.72 -29.72 -5.06
N VAL A 1075 -52.09 -28.58 -5.69
CA VAL A 1075 -53.43 -28.14 -6.18
C VAL A 1075 -54.61 -27.86 -5.20
N HIS A 1076 -55.01 -26.56 -5.07
CA HIS A 1076 -56.28 -25.97 -5.58
C HIS A 1076 -56.55 -24.53 -5.04
N SER A 1077 -56.86 -23.60 -5.97
CA SER A 1077 -57.80 -22.43 -5.93
C SER A 1077 -57.87 -21.53 -4.67
N SER A 1078 -57.98 -20.20 -4.66
CA SER A 1078 -58.56 -19.21 -5.57
C SER A 1078 -58.56 -17.85 -4.84
N GLY A 1079 -58.48 -16.74 -5.58
CA GLY A 1079 -59.15 -15.45 -5.27
C GLY A 1079 -58.60 -14.58 -4.13
N THR A 1080 -58.01 -13.41 -4.42
CA THR A 1080 -58.63 -12.05 -4.41
C THR A 1080 -58.92 -11.51 -3.01
N GLU A 1081 -58.11 -10.53 -2.57
CA GLU A 1081 -58.46 -9.09 -2.46
C GLU A 1081 -59.31 -8.75 -1.22
N GLU A 1082 -58.74 -7.95 -0.31
CA GLU A 1082 -59.52 -7.03 0.51
C GLU A 1082 -58.83 -5.65 0.51
N GLY A 1083 -59.37 -4.76 -0.32
CA GLY A 1083 -59.36 -3.32 -0.11
C GLY A 1083 -60.64 -2.92 0.62
N SER A 1084 -60.50 -1.99 1.56
CA SER A 1084 -61.55 -1.44 2.41
C SER A 1084 -62.39 -0.37 1.70
N SER A 1085 -63.73 -0.48 1.73
CA SER A 1085 -64.66 0.66 1.74
C SER A 1085 -66.05 0.31 2.27
N GLU A 1086 -66.50 1.13 3.24
CA GLU A 1086 -67.85 1.51 3.69
C GLU A 1086 -69.10 0.77 3.17
N ALA A 1087 -69.97 0.30 4.09
CA ALA A 1087 -71.31 0.84 4.36
C ALA A 1087 -72.18 -0.14 5.20
N GLU A 1088 -73.10 0.44 5.99
CA GLU A 1088 -74.04 -0.14 6.96
C GLU A 1088 -74.95 -1.27 6.43
N TYR A 1089 -75.35 -2.21 7.30
CA TYR A 1089 -76.74 -2.46 7.78
C TYR A 1089 -76.86 -3.81 8.53
N ASP A 1090 -77.46 -3.72 9.73
CA ASP A 1090 -78.26 -4.68 10.52
C ASP A 1090 -77.88 -6.16 10.81
N LEU A 1091 -78.02 -6.46 12.12
CA LEU A 1091 -78.07 -7.68 12.95
C LEU A 1091 -79.01 -8.84 12.45
N PRO A 1092 -79.15 -10.03 13.14
CA PRO A 1092 -78.40 -10.67 14.24
C PRO A 1092 -78.19 -12.23 14.19
N LYS A 1093 -77.29 -12.73 15.08
CA LYS A 1093 -77.34 -13.97 15.92
C LYS A 1093 -77.58 -15.38 15.30
N ARG A 1094 -76.65 -16.33 15.55
CA ARG A 1094 -76.78 -17.44 16.56
C ARG A 1094 -75.64 -18.49 16.53
N GLU A 1095 -75.11 -18.73 17.74
CA GLU A 1095 -74.64 -19.97 18.40
C GLU A 1095 -74.46 -21.30 17.63
N GLY A 1096 -73.41 -22.07 17.98
CA GLY A 1096 -73.49 -23.53 17.90
C GLY A 1096 -72.22 -24.41 17.88
N LYS A 1097 -71.49 -24.48 19.00
CA LYS A 1097 -70.82 -25.66 19.63
C LYS A 1097 -70.44 -26.94 18.82
N LYS A 1098 -69.18 -27.36 19.10
CA LYS A 1098 -68.69 -28.71 19.52
C LYS A 1098 -68.75 -29.90 18.53
N SER A 1099 -67.60 -30.55 18.29
CA SER A 1099 -67.09 -31.75 19.02
C SER A 1099 -66.13 -32.63 18.18
N LYS A 1100 -65.06 -33.08 18.84
CA LYS A 1100 -64.21 -34.28 18.55
C LYS A 1100 -65.06 -35.57 18.71
N PRO A 1101 -64.67 -36.81 18.31
CA PRO A 1101 -63.32 -37.35 18.54
C PRO A 1101 -62.79 -38.61 17.75
N PHE A 1102 -61.51 -38.92 18.02
CA PHE A 1102 -60.90 -40.24 18.34
C PHE A 1102 -60.66 -41.39 17.31
N ILE A 1103 -59.41 -41.91 17.41
CA ILE A 1103 -59.00 -43.34 17.60
C ILE A 1103 -58.48 -44.19 16.41
N THR A 1104 -57.13 -44.28 16.37
CA THR A 1104 -56.25 -45.48 16.39
C THR A 1104 -55.84 -46.30 15.15
N LYS A 1105 -54.50 -46.44 15.06
CA LYS A 1105 -53.67 -47.67 15.00
C LYS A 1105 -53.58 -48.51 13.70
N SER A 1106 -52.40 -48.40 13.10
CA SER A 1106 -51.31 -49.41 13.12
C SER A 1106 -51.02 -50.29 11.88
N LYS A 1107 -49.72 -50.21 11.52
CA LYS A 1107 -48.75 -51.30 11.25
C LYS A 1107 -48.81 -52.12 9.95
N LYS A 1108 -47.67 -51.96 9.24
CA LYS A 1108 -46.65 -52.97 8.86
C LYS A 1108 -46.69 -53.60 7.45
N ARG A 1109 -45.58 -53.30 6.75
CA ARG A 1109 -44.61 -54.21 6.09
C ARG A 1109 -45.05 -55.06 4.89
N GLY A 1110 -44.27 -54.97 3.81
CA GLY A 1110 -44.12 -56.08 2.86
C GLY A 1110 -43.37 -55.70 1.57
N ARG A 1111 -42.05 -55.89 1.58
CA ARG A 1111 -41.10 -55.76 0.45
C ARG A 1111 -41.26 -56.94 -0.52
N ALA A 1112 -41.14 -56.69 -1.83
CA ALA A 1112 -40.06 -57.18 -2.72
C ALA A 1112 -40.48 -57.76 -4.08
N GLN A 1113 -39.85 -57.16 -5.11
CA GLN A 1113 -39.23 -57.78 -6.29
C GLN A 1113 -40.09 -58.39 -7.42
N GLY A 1114 -40.01 -57.73 -8.59
CA GLY A 1114 -39.15 -58.27 -9.65
C GLY A 1114 -39.72 -58.39 -11.07
N LYS A 1115 -38.99 -57.77 -12.01
CA LYS A 1115 -38.80 -58.09 -13.45
C LYS A 1115 -39.69 -57.40 -14.51
N ARG A 1116 -39.01 -56.49 -15.22
CA ARG A 1116 -39.23 -55.98 -16.60
C ARG A 1116 -38.95 -57.08 -17.65
N PRO A 1117 -39.49 -57.01 -18.91
CA PRO A 1117 -38.83 -56.22 -19.98
C PRO A 1117 -39.74 -55.56 -21.07
N LYS A 1118 -39.32 -54.34 -21.46
CA LYS A 1118 -39.25 -53.68 -22.79
C LYS A 1118 -40.27 -54.01 -23.91
N ARG A 1119 -41.00 -53.00 -24.43
CA ARG A 1119 -40.68 -52.21 -25.67
C ARG A 1119 -41.80 -51.23 -26.09
N ARG A 1120 -41.38 -50.01 -26.53
CA ARG A 1120 -42.00 -49.02 -27.45
C ARG A 1120 -43.35 -48.42 -27.00
N HIS A 1121 -43.59 -47.10 -27.00
CA HIS A 1121 -43.25 -46.04 -27.95
C HIS A 1121 -43.10 -44.69 -27.23
N THR A 1122 -42.22 -43.85 -27.77
CA THR A 1122 -41.93 -42.48 -27.35
C THR A 1122 -42.68 -41.45 -28.20
N ASN A 1123 -43.30 -40.50 -27.52
CA ASN A 1123 -43.48 -39.06 -27.82
C ASN A 1123 -44.17 -38.45 -26.59
N PRO A 1124 -44.09 -37.14 -26.31
CA PRO A 1124 -43.28 -36.07 -26.89
C PRO A 1124 -42.18 -35.54 -25.95
#